data_AF-A0A9D7J094-F1
#
_entry.id   AF-A0A9D7J094-F1
#
_cell.length_a   1.000
_cell.length_b   1.000
_cell.length_c   1.000
_cell.angle_alpha   90.00
_cell.angle_beta   90.00
_cell.angle_gamma   90.00
#
_symmetry.space_group_name_H-M   'P 1'
#
loop_
_entity.id
_entity.type
_entity.pdbx_description
1 polymer ?
#
loop_
_entity_poly.entity_id
_entity_poly.type
_entity_poly.pdbx_seq_one_letter_code
_entity_poly.pdbx_strand_id
1 'polypeptide(L)'
;MNRAPAQLQSSFPSVANSTIDFSKSAFILTGGIVQAGVNGGAATGFSSPGGLTRQSSAGNGRAQPIRPVTYNFIDNLSYSEGNHALKAGFEGRILNVDFDQLGGLQYSYGSLRDFALNQNLTAAFIGDMSAPGDFRVATNPFSTISRPDGGFHNARQHYLIWYAQDEWKIRPNFTLNYGMRYEFYSAVKEQNGRAVVFDAVTGQLRDPKQPFYTASKNGWGPRLAFTWAPAIFKGKTVIRAGGGLYYGPGQFEDLIQPIESDVYRSTTSFANGIDANTVTAASSTANPVVNFAPRAYDSKGYNVPERIGQYGLSIQQELPGNTVLTIGYVGSQGRNLFQRSITNVILPGAATVQSGAALPSGAGIINVVDANGRVVAVRQVRQFSLINKALSSGSIVDSPGTVLSPFGEIDYKTSGGRDSYNSLQVGLNRRFTAGLTLGAQYQWGHSIGNTQGSNDAQTAQDPFNFNGERGNNTFDIRHSANITALYELPIGNGRAINLDGVANTLLGGWTLGGVYNGRTGTPLDIRITRPDVVMVCTSPTQTGATCASGEVRGLPGTISATSPLPAGFSAVINTPGGNNTRNTRRPDIIQGVNPYLESGGLRFINPAAFTIPRPGTYGNLMRGALFGPTFHQFDMTLQKKFQITEKVAFEFRTEIYNLFNRSNFANPPATLPNNLGAQQPGQPFTYTSETANNVGNFGLINATVGRTVGLGTNRQIQFSGRISF
;
A
#
# COMPACT_ATOMS: atom_id res chain seq x y z
N MET A 1 0.89 -39.22 -1.05
CA MET A 1 1.58 -40.35 -0.41
C MET A 1 2.61 -39.78 0.56
N ASN A 2 2.35 -39.88 1.86
CA ASN A 2 3.29 -39.47 2.91
C ASN A 2 4.43 -40.49 3.00
N ARG A 3 5.65 -40.10 2.64
CA ARG A 3 6.86 -40.81 3.07
C ARG A 3 7.53 -39.96 4.15
N ALA A 4 7.80 -40.59 5.29
CA ALA A 4 8.48 -40.01 6.44
C ALA A 4 9.89 -39.48 6.06
N PRO A 5 10.41 -38.45 6.76
CA PRO A 5 11.79 -38.01 6.59
C PRO A 5 12.76 -39.11 7.03
N ALA A 6 13.69 -39.48 6.14
CA ALA A 6 14.78 -40.39 6.47
C ALA A 6 15.79 -39.66 7.36
N GLN A 7 15.90 -40.08 8.62
CA GLN A 7 17.05 -39.73 9.46
C GLN A 7 18.23 -40.61 9.05
N LEU A 8 19.23 -40.02 8.40
CA LEU A 8 20.54 -40.64 8.25
C LEU A 8 21.39 -40.25 9.46
N GLN A 9 21.47 -41.14 10.46
CA GLN A 9 22.51 -41.08 11.48
C GLN A 9 23.82 -41.58 10.85
N SER A 10 24.74 -40.68 10.52
CA SER A 10 26.12 -41.05 10.24
C SER A 10 26.93 -40.98 11.53
N SER A 11 27.36 -42.13 12.06
CA SER A 11 28.43 -42.21 13.05
C SER A 11 29.77 -42.04 12.33
N PHE A 12 30.54 -41.00 12.67
CA PHE A 12 31.93 -40.89 12.23
C PHE A 12 32.85 -41.58 13.24
N PRO A 13 33.84 -42.39 12.82
CA PRO A 13 34.83 -42.96 13.70
C PRO A 13 35.76 -41.86 14.23
N SER A 14 36.12 -41.97 15.51
CA SER A 14 37.04 -41.04 16.19
C SER A 14 38.41 -41.04 15.52
N VAL A 15 38.82 -39.89 14.98
CA VAL A 15 40.22 -39.63 14.64
C VAL A 15 40.82 -38.81 15.77
N ALA A 16 41.75 -39.43 16.50
CA ALA A 16 42.54 -38.78 17.53
C ALA A 16 43.44 -37.69 16.93
N ASN A 17 43.61 -36.59 17.69
CA ASN A 17 44.46 -35.42 17.44
C ASN A 17 43.91 -34.26 16.59
N SER A 18 42.75 -33.69 16.98
CA SER A 18 42.52 -32.25 16.82
C SER A 18 41.74 -31.70 18.02
N THR A 19 42.18 -30.56 18.55
CA THR A 19 41.73 -29.92 19.80
C THR A 19 40.38 -29.19 19.64
N ILE A 20 39.42 -29.82 18.95
CA ILE A 20 38.05 -29.31 18.83
C ILE A 20 37.12 -30.40 19.37
N ASP A 21 36.66 -30.21 20.61
CA ASP A 21 35.71 -31.11 21.25
C ASP A 21 34.29 -30.85 20.70
N PHE A 22 33.85 -31.73 19.79
CA PHE A 22 32.51 -31.71 19.20
C PHE A 22 31.44 -32.37 20.09
N SER A 23 31.75 -32.78 21.33
CA SER A 23 30.80 -33.45 22.23
C SER A 23 29.59 -32.61 22.64
N LYS A 24 29.64 -31.28 22.41
CA LYS A 24 28.55 -30.32 22.71
C LYS A 24 27.95 -29.64 21.47
N SER A 25 28.40 -29.98 20.27
CA SER A 25 27.87 -29.44 19.02
C SER A 25 26.84 -30.38 18.40
N ALA A 26 25.58 -29.95 18.32
CA ALA A 26 24.54 -30.64 17.58
C ALA A 26 24.48 -30.09 16.15
N PHE A 27 24.87 -30.92 15.17
CA PHE A 27 24.64 -30.64 13.75
C PHE A 27 23.22 -31.12 13.40
N ILE A 28 22.28 -30.19 13.23
CA ILE A 28 20.90 -30.51 12.83
C ILE A 28 20.70 -30.04 11.39
N LEU A 29 20.98 -30.95 10.45
CA LEU A 29 20.62 -30.80 9.05
C LEU A 29 19.12 -30.95 8.90
N THR A 30 18.41 -29.83 8.73
CA THR A 30 16.97 -29.82 8.47
C THR A 30 16.72 -29.26 7.07
N GLY A 31 16.27 -30.12 6.16
CA GLY A 31 15.72 -29.72 4.86
C GLY A 31 14.24 -30.09 4.82
N GLY A 32 13.40 -29.16 4.37
CA GLY A 32 11.95 -29.38 4.26
C GLY A 32 11.43 -28.90 2.91
N ILE A 33 10.48 -29.64 2.33
CA ILE A 33 9.61 -29.10 1.28
C ILE A 33 8.45 -28.43 1.99
N VAL A 34 8.41 -27.10 1.97
CA VAL A 34 7.28 -26.34 2.50
C VAL A 34 6.55 -25.73 1.31
N GLN A 35 5.29 -26.12 1.12
CA GLN A 35 4.36 -25.33 0.31
C GLN A 35 3.99 -24.09 1.14
N ALA A 36 4.91 -23.13 1.17
CA ALA A 36 4.65 -21.86 1.84
C ALA A 36 3.67 -21.11 0.94
N GLY A 37 2.43 -20.94 1.40
CA GLY A 37 1.54 -19.97 0.79
C GLY A 37 2.32 -18.65 0.69
N VAL A 38 2.46 -18.13 -0.52
CA VAL A 38 2.98 -16.77 -0.69
C VAL A 38 2.01 -15.91 0.11
N ASN A 39 2.47 -15.30 1.20
CA ASN A 39 1.78 -14.20 1.85
C ASN A 39 1.80 -13.02 0.87
N GLY A 40 1.04 -13.13 -0.23
CA GLY A 40 0.29 -11.98 -0.68
C GLY A 40 -0.63 -11.72 0.49
N GLY A 41 -0.26 -10.76 1.34
CA GLY A 41 -1.09 -10.36 2.44
C GLY A 41 -2.50 -10.27 1.88
N ALA A 42 -3.40 -11.06 2.46
CA ALA A 42 -4.80 -10.82 2.25
C ALA A 42 -5.01 -9.36 2.65
N ALA A 43 -5.02 -8.48 1.66
CA ALA A 43 -5.87 -7.31 1.70
C ALA A 43 -7.34 -7.79 1.67
N THR A 44 -7.69 -8.69 2.59
CA THR A 44 -8.98 -8.68 3.27
C THR A 44 -8.91 -7.66 4.41
N GLY A 45 -8.17 -6.56 4.21
CA GLY A 45 -8.50 -5.29 4.82
C GLY A 45 -9.73 -4.74 4.10
N PHE A 46 -10.91 -5.21 4.50
CA PHE A 46 -12.14 -4.43 4.31
C PHE A 46 -12.00 -3.18 5.18
N SER A 47 -11.69 -2.05 4.56
CA SER A 47 -11.87 -0.70 5.13
C SER A 47 -11.91 0.26 3.96
N SER A 48 -12.83 1.20 3.77
CA SER A 48 -13.96 1.81 4.49
C SER A 48 -14.70 2.64 3.40
N PRO A 49 -15.95 3.11 3.57
CA PRO A 49 -16.88 3.44 2.47
C PRO A 49 -16.32 4.47 1.47
N GLY A 50 -16.36 4.11 0.20
CA GLY A 50 -15.85 4.95 -0.90
C GLY A 50 -15.81 4.30 -2.28
N GLY A 51 -16.43 3.11 -2.47
CA GLY A 51 -16.75 2.59 -3.80
C GLY A 51 -15.58 2.11 -4.66
N LEU A 52 -14.39 1.84 -4.11
CA LEU A 52 -13.30 1.22 -4.86
C LEU A 52 -12.87 -0.10 -4.20
N THR A 53 -13.35 -1.21 -4.75
CA THR A 53 -12.88 -2.56 -4.44
C THR A 53 -11.70 -2.86 -5.36
N ARG A 54 -10.48 -2.95 -4.81
CA ARG A 54 -9.31 -3.50 -5.53
C ARG A 54 -9.04 -4.91 -5.04
N GLN A 55 -9.38 -5.93 -5.84
CA GLN A 55 -8.79 -7.26 -5.69
C GLN A 55 -7.39 -7.25 -6.30
N SER A 56 -6.42 -7.81 -5.58
CA SER A 56 -5.04 -7.99 -6.03
C SER A 56 -4.95 -8.91 -7.26
N SER A 57 -3.90 -8.76 -8.05
CA SER A 57 -3.54 -9.59 -9.23
C SER A 57 -3.54 -11.11 -8.99
N ALA A 58 -3.55 -11.58 -7.74
CA ALA A 58 -3.45 -12.99 -7.40
C ALA A 58 -4.79 -13.70 -7.11
N GLY A 59 -5.93 -12.99 -7.10
CA GLY A 59 -7.23 -13.55 -6.71
C GLY A 59 -8.24 -13.61 -7.84
N ASN A 60 -8.16 -14.62 -8.72
CA ASN A 60 -9.09 -14.77 -9.84
C ASN A 60 -10.11 -15.91 -9.65
N GLY A 61 -10.81 -15.93 -8.52
CA GLY A 61 -11.89 -16.89 -8.24
C GLY A 61 -11.49 -18.37 -8.13
N ARG A 62 -10.26 -18.75 -8.50
CA ARG A 62 -9.64 -20.06 -8.26
C ARG A 62 -8.86 -20.04 -6.95
N ALA A 63 -8.99 -21.11 -6.16
CA ALA A 63 -8.11 -21.34 -5.01
C ALA A 63 -6.67 -21.53 -5.51
N GLN A 64 -5.83 -20.51 -5.28
CA GLN A 64 -4.39 -20.43 -5.55
C GLN A 64 -3.92 -20.65 -7.01
N PRO A 65 -3.83 -19.60 -7.85
CA PRO A 65 -3.21 -19.65 -9.20
C PRO A 65 -1.67 -19.74 -9.18
N ILE A 66 -1.09 -19.97 -8.01
CA ILE A 66 0.35 -19.91 -7.72
C ILE A 66 0.71 -21.19 -6.98
N ARG A 67 1.67 -21.96 -7.49
CA ARG A 67 2.18 -23.17 -6.83
C ARG A 67 3.63 -22.96 -6.41
N PRO A 68 3.87 -22.41 -5.21
CA PRO A 68 5.22 -22.22 -4.70
C PRO A 68 5.77 -23.53 -4.15
N VAL A 69 6.97 -23.88 -4.61
CA VAL A 69 7.79 -24.98 -4.09
C VAL A 69 9.12 -24.38 -3.64
N THR A 70 9.43 -24.53 -2.35
CA THR A 70 10.69 -24.07 -1.78
C THR A 70 11.52 -25.26 -1.35
N TYR A 71 12.80 -25.25 -1.74
CA TYR A 71 13.83 -26.16 -1.23
C TYR A 71 14.78 -25.34 -0.37
N ASN A 72 14.95 -25.71 0.89
CA ASN A 72 15.86 -25.03 1.80
C ASN A 72 16.88 -25.99 2.42
N PHE A 73 18.07 -25.47 2.62
CA PHE A 73 19.14 -26.07 3.40
C PHE A 73 19.54 -25.04 4.45
N ILE A 74 19.45 -25.41 5.73
CA ILE A 74 19.74 -24.51 6.85
C ILE A 74 20.69 -25.23 7.80
N ASP A 75 21.71 -24.50 8.25
CA ASP A 75 22.65 -24.93 9.29
C ASP A 75 22.82 -23.83 10.35
N ASN A 76 22.99 -24.24 11.60
CA ASN A 76 23.17 -23.34 12.74
C ASN A 76 24.16 -23.93 13.74
N LEU A 77 25.18 -23.15 14.07
CA LEU A 77 26.19 -23.44 15.07
C LEU A 77 26.03 -22.47 16.25
N SER A 78 26.02 -23.00 17.46
CA SER A 78 26.10 -22.22 18.70
C SER A 78 27.24 -22.71 19.57
N TYR A 79 28.09 -21.79 20.02
CA TYR A 79 29.23 -22.09 20.88
C TYR A 79 29.29 -21.06 22.01
N SER A 80 29.38 -21.54 23.25
CA SER A 80 29.49 -20.68 24.43
C SER A 80 30.70 -21.07 25.24
N GLU A 81 31.64 -20.14 25.39
CA GLU A 81 32.84 -20.30 26.20
C GLU A 81 33.13 -19.02 26.96
N GLY A 82 33.39 -19.15 28.26
CA GLY A 82 33.65 -18.02 29.14
C GLY A 82 32.53 -16.99 29.13
N ASN A 83 32.87 -15.75 28.75
CA ASN A 83 31.95 -14.62 28.65
C ASN A 83 31.47 -14.34 27.22
N HIS A 84 31.70 -15.26 26.28
CA HIS A 84 31.26 -15.18 24.89
C HIS A 84 30.18 -16.21 24.57
N ALA A 85 29.24 -15.81 23.73
CA ALA A 85 28.19 -16.67 23.19
C ALA A 85 28.10 -16.44 21.67
N LEU A 86 28.88 -17.24 20.94
CA LEU A 86 28.99 -17.19 19.49
C LEU A 86 27.85 -17.95 18.83
N LYS A 87 27.29 -17.38 17.78
CA LYS A 87 26.33 -18.04 16.88
C LYS A 87 26.70 -17.76 15.43
N ALA A 88 26.70 -18.81 14.62
CA ALA A 88 26.89 -18.69 13.18
C ALA A 88 25.91 -19.61 12.45
N GLY A 89 25.61 -19.30 11.20
CA GLY A 89 24.74 -20.18 10.42
C GLY A 89 24.68 -19.80 8.96
N PHE A 90 24.11 -20.71 8.19
CA PHE A 90 24.01 -20.64 6.75
C PHE A 90 22.62 -21.08 6.28
N GLU A 91 22.12 -20.43 5.24
CA GLU A 91 20.92 -20.84 4.53
C GLU A 91 21.13 -20.74 3.01
N GLY A 92 20.91 -21.85 2.32
CA GLY A 92 20.72 -21.90 0.88
C GLY A 92 19.27 -22.23 0.59
N ARG A 93 18.58 -21.41 -0.20
CA ARG A 93 17.17 -21.64 -0.56
C ARG A 93 16.92 -21.45 -2.05
N ILE A 94 16.12 -22.32 -2.63
CA ILE A 94 15.61 -22.24 -4.00
C ILE A 94 14.10 -22.10 -3.91
N LEU A 95 13.57 -21.04 -4.50
CA LEU A 95 12.15 -20.79 -4.64
C LEU A 95 11.77 -21.00 -6.11
N ASN A 96 10.90 -21.96 -6.36
CA ASN A 96 10.29 -22.22 -7.66
C ASN A 96 8.79 -21.95 -7.55
N VAL A 97 8.22 -21.24 -8.51
CA VAL A 97 6.80 -20.91 -8.47
C VAL A 97 6.20 -21.06 -9.85
N ASP A 98 5.24 -21.99 -9.97
CA ASP A 98 4.45 -22.16 -11.19
C ASP A 98 3.21 -21.25 -11.15
N PHE A 99 2.97 -20.56 -12.26
CA PHE A 99 1.83 -19.66 -12.47
C PHE A 99 0.95 -20.17 -13.61
N ASP A 100 -0.34 -20.32 -13.32
CA ASP A 100 -1.35 -20.57 -14.35
C ASP A 100 -1.50 -19.31 -15.23
N GLN A 101 -1.82 -19.46 -16.51
CA GLN A 101 -2.14 -18.32 -17.36
C GLN A 101 -3.37 -17.62 -16.74
N LEU A 102 -3.20 -16.34 -16.40
CA LEU A 102 -4.17 -15.56 -15.64
C LEU A 102 -5.50 -15.45 -16.41
N GLY A 103 -6.44 -16.30 -16.03
CA GLY A 103 -7.83 -16.23 -16.45
C GLY A 103 -8.78 -16.72 -15.35
N GLY A 104 -9.96 -16.14 -15.27
CA GLY A 104 -10.91 -16.47 -14.22
C GLY A 104 -12.15 -15.60 -14.19
N LEU A 105 -13.05 -16.03 -13.32
CA LEU A 105 -14.47 -15.68 -13.33
C LEU A 105 -14.77 -14.84 -12.09
N GLN A 106 -15.32 -13.65 -12.31
CA GLN A 106 -15.77 -12.77 -11.26
C GLN A 106 -17.29 -12.97 -11.04
N TYR A 107 -17.66 -13.36 -9.81
CA TYR A 107 -19.04 -13.36 -9.35
C TYR A 107 -19.28 -12.11 -8.51
N SER A 108 -20.34 -11.37 -8.82
CA SER A 108 -20.76 -10.21 -8.04
C SER A 108 -22.14 -10.49 -7.43
N TYR A 109 -22.30 -10.13 -6.16
CA TYR A 109 -23.53 -10.28 -5.39
C TYR A 109 -24.01 -8.88 -4.99
N GLY A 110 -25.30 -8.59 -5.16
CA GLY A 110 -25.88 -7.28 -4.88
C GLY A 110 -25.90 -6.92 -3.39
N SER A 111 -25.81 -7.92 -2.52
CA SER A 111 -25.76 -7.77 -1.08
C SER A 111 -25.18 -9.00 -0.38
N LEU A 112 -24.86 -8.88 0.91
CA LEU A 112 -24.44 -10.01 1.76
C LEU A 112 -25.56 -11.07 1.89
N ARG A 113 -26.82 -10.65 1.77
CA ARG A 113 -27.99 -11.54 1.75
C ARG A 113 -28.04 -12.37 0.47
N ASP A 114 -27.73 -11.78 -0.68
CA ASP A 114 -27.72 -12.47 -1.98
C ASP A 114 -26.57 -13.47 -2.08
N PHE A 115 -25.44 -13.19 -1.41
CA PHE A 115 -24.37 -14.16 -1.20
C PHE A 115 -24.84 -15.35 -0.34
N ALA A 116 -25.51 -15.08 0.78
CA ALA A 116 -26.01 -16.12 1.68
C ALA A 116 -27.12 -16.99 1.05
N LEU A 117 -27.86 -16.44 0.08
CA LEU A 117 -28.92 -17.13 -0.67
C LEU A 117 -28.43 -17.69 -2.02
N ASN A 118 -27.15 -17.55 -2.34
CA ASN A 118 -26.54 -17.96 -3.61
C ASN A 118 -27.25 -17.42 -4.87
N GLN A 119 -27.71 -16.17 -4.81
CA GLN A 119 -28.35 -15.48 -5.93
C GLN A 119 -27.34 -14.48 -6.51
N ASN A 120 -26.73 -14.84 -7.64
CA ASN A 120 -25.69 -14.05 -8.27
C ASN A 120 -26.27 -12.87 -9.08
N LEU A 121 -25.63 -11.71 -9.00
CA LEU A 121 -26.02 -10.50 -9.75
C LEU A 121 -25.33 -10.43 -11.12
N THR A 122 -24.09 -10.95 -11.23
CA THR A 122 -23.36 -11.06 -12.51
C THR A 122 -22.29 -12.15 -12.42
N ALA A 123 -22.03 -12.84 -13.53
CA ALA A 123 -20.86 -13.70 -13.73
C ALA A 123 -20.11 -13.24 -15.00
N ALA A 124 -18.84 -12.84 -14.88
CA ALA A 124 -18.03 -12.37 -16.00
C ALA A 124 -16.73 -13.16 -16.12
N PHE A 125 -16.44 -13.64 -17.32
CA PHE A 125 -15.21 -14.35 -17.66
C PHE A 125 -14.13 -13.32 -18.04
N ILE A 126 -12.99 -13.35 -17.35
CA ILE A 126 -11.81 -12.53 -17.67
C ILE A 126 -10.63 -13.49 -17.75
N GLY A 127 -10.32 -13.97 -18.96
CA GLY A 127 -9.19 -14.86 -19.21
C GLY A 127 -8.73 -14.84 -20.65
N ASP A 128 -7.54 -15.40 -20.85
CA ASP A 128 -6.76 -15.46 -22.08
C ASP A 128 -7.58 -15.79 -23.35
N MET A 129 -7.64 -14.82 -24.29
CA MET A 129 -8.15 -15.04 -25.66
C MET A 129 -7.11 -15.69 -26.58
N SER A 130 -5.93 -16.07 -26.07
CA SER A 130 -4.86 -16.75 -26.81
C SER A 130 -4.80 -18.27 -26.58
N ALA A 131 -5.69 -18.84 -25.75
CA ALA A 131 -5.91 -20.27 -25.73
C ALA A 131 -6.58 -20.71 -27.06
N PRO A 132 -6.07 -21.75 -27.74
CA PRO A 132 -6.72 -22.28 -28.93
C PRO A 132 -8.04 -22.96 -28.53
N GLY A 133 -9.15 -22.28 -28.80
CA GLY A 133 -10.50 -22.79 -28.61
C GLY A 133 -11.51 -21.99 -29.43
N ASP A 134 -11.80 -22.47 -30.65
CA ASP A 134 -12.96 -22.27 -31.55
C ASP A 134 -13.66 -20.90 -31.72
N PHE A 135 -13.16 -19.79 -31.18
CA PHE A 135 -13.71 -18.46 -31.49
C PHE A 135 -12.65 -17.41 -31.88
N ARG A 136 -12.24 -17.55 -33.14
CA ARG A 136 -12.03 -16.49 -34.17
C ARG A 136 -10.68 -15.72 -34.28
N VAL A 137 -10.00 -16.09 -35.38
CA VAL A 137 -9.44 -15.28 -36.51
C VAL A 137 -8.04 -14.61 -36.39
N ALA A 138 -7.03 -15.39 -36.81
CA ALA A 138 -6.19 -15.24 -38.01
C ALA A 138 -5.22 -14.05 -38.26
N THR A 139 -4.92 -13.16 -37.31
CA THR A 139 -3.79 -12.20 -37.50
C THR A 139 -2.78 -12.14 -36.37
N ASN A 140 -2.83 -13.07 -35.41
CA ASN A 140 -1.77 -13.17 -34.41
C ASN A 140 -0.63 -14.08 -34.92
N PRO A 141 0.58 -13.56 -35.19
CA PRO A 141 1.73 -14.39 -35.56
C PRO A 141 2.22 -15.33 -34.43
N PHE A 142 1.60 -15.28 -33.25
CA PHE A 142 1.95 -16.11 -32.08
C PHE A 142 0.93 -17.23 -31.73
N SER A 143 -0.12 -17.47 -32.53
CA SER A 143 -1.27 -18.32 -32.11
C SER A 143 -1.24 -19.82 -32.50
N THR A 144 -0.10 -20.43 -32.80
CA THR A 144 -0.05 -21.84 -33.28
C THR A 144 0.57 -22.86 -32.32
N ILE A 145 0.81 -22.52 -31.05
CA ILE A 145 1.40 -23.48 -30.10
C ILE A 145 0.31 -24.08 -29.19
N SER A 146 -0.21 -25.25 -29.58
CA SER A 146 -0.87 -26.15 -28.63
C SER A 146 0.18 -26.72 -27.68
N ARG A 147 0.10 -26.41 -26.37
CA ARG A 147 1.15 -26.70 -25.37
C ARG A 147 0.77 -27.91 -24.50
N PRO A 148 1.50 -29.04 -24.56
CA PRO A 148 1.17 -30.28 -23.85
C PRO A 148 1.19 -30.23 -22.31
N ASP A 149 1.64 -29.13 -21.71
CA ASP A 149 1.94 -29.03 -20.28
C ASP A 149 1.13 -27.95 -19.54
N GLY A 150 0.01 -27.53 -20.12
CA GLY A 150 -0.94 -26.62 -19.48
C GLY A 150 -0.52 -25.15 -19.45
N GLY A 151 0.56 -24.76 -20.14
CA GLY A 151 0.89 -23.34 -20.37
C GLY A 151 1.46 -22.58 -19.16
N PHE A 152 1.75 -23.27 -18.05
CA PHE A 152 2.28 -22.63 -16.84
C PHE A 152 3.63 -21.93 -17.08
N HIS A 153 3.81 -20.76 -16.48
CA HIS A 153 5.11 -20.10 -16.40
C HIS A 153 5.81 -20.48 -15.09
N ASN A 154 7.12 -20.73 -15.15
CA ASN A 154 7.90 -21.14 -13.97
C ASN A 154 8.90 -20.05 -13.58
N ALA A 155 8.57 -19.28 -12.53
CA ALA A 155 9.47 -18.27 -11.97
C ALA A 155 10.39 -18.89 -10.92
N ARG A 156 11.69 -18.56 -10.98
CA ARG A 156 12.68 -19.11 -10.05
C ARG A 156 13.58 -18.05 -9.43
N GLN A 157 13.89 -18.24 -8.15
CA GLN A 157 14.80 -17.39 -7.38
C GLN A 157 15.67 -18.20 -6.42
N HIS A 158 16.90 -17.75 -6.19
CA HIS A 158 17.88 -18.37 -5.31
C HIS A 158 18.31 -17.42 -4.19
N TYR A 159 18.41 -17.95 -2.97
CA TYR A 159 18.71 -17.22 -1.75
C TYR A 159 19.98 -17.83 -1.19
N LEU A 160 20.94 -16.98 -0.82
CA LEU A 160 22.18 -17.37 -0.17
C LEU A 160 22.38 -16.44 1.02
N ILE A 161 22.31 -17.00 2.22
CA ILE A 161 22.35 -16.23 3.45
C ILE A 161 23.37 -16.85 4.39
N TRP A 162 24.18 -16.02 5.04
CA TRP A 162 25.04 -16.46 6.13
C TRP A 162 25.08 -15.40 7.23
N TYR A 163 25.35 -15.83 8.45
CA TYR A 163 25.54 -14.91 9.57
C TYR A 163 26.56 -15.42 10.57
N ALA A 164 27.17 -14.48 11.28
CA ALA A 164 28.00 -14.73 12.46
C ALA A 164 27.77 -13.59 13.46
N GLN A 165 27.62 -13.93 14.74
CA GLN A 165 27.40 -12.98 15.82
C GLN A 165 28.00 -13.48 17.12
N ASP A 166 28.27 -12.53 18.01
CA ASP A 166 28.75 -12.77 19.37
C ASP A 166 27.92 -11.97 20.39
N GLU A 167 27.58 -12.61 21.50
CA GLU A 167 27.13 -11.97 22.73
C GLU A 167 28.28 -11.98 23.74
N TRP A 168 28.91 -10.82 23.91
CA TRP A 168 30.05 -10.65 24.81
C TRP A 168 29.65 -9.96 26.11
N LYS A 169 29.71 -10.70 27.22
CA LYS A 169 29.54 -10.17 28.58
C LYS A 169 30.87 -9.58 29.08
N ILE A 170 31.20 -8.37 28.62
CA ILE A 170 32.44 -7.67 29.00
C ILE A 170 32.50 -7.42 30.51
N ARG A 171 31.35 -7.12 31.14
CA ARG A 171 31.18 -6.99 32.60
C ARG A 171 29.84 -7.60 33.01
N PRO A 172 29.64 -7.98 34.29
CA PRO A 172 28.33 -8.47 34.77
C PRO A 172 27.16 -7.51 34.52
N ASN A 173 27.45 -6.22 34.34
CA ASN A 173 26.48 -5.17 34.07
C ASN A 173 26.60 -4.55 32.67
N PHE A 174 27.44 -5.09 31.78
CA PHE A 174 27.61 -4.59 30.41
C PHE A 174 27.78 -5.75 29.42
N THR A 175 26.83 -5.88 28.51
CA THR A 175 26.82 -6.88 27.44
C THR A 175 26.85 -6.18 26.09
N LEU A 176 27.78 -6.56 25.22
CA LEU A 176 27.86 -6.13 23.83
C LEU A 176 27.40 -7.26 22.92
N ASN A 177 26.56 -6.94 21.95
CA ASN A 177 26.15 -7.85 20.89
C ASN A 177 26.60 -7.26 19.55
N TYR A 178 27.36 -8.02 18.79
CA TYR A 178 27.78 -7.60 17.46
C TYR A 178 27.74 -8.77 16.49
N GLY A 179 27.51 -8.47 15.23
CA GLY A 179 27.46 -9.50 14.21
C GLY A 179 27.34 -8.94 12.81
N MET A 180 27.50 -9.85 11.86
CA MET A 180 27.35 -9.61 10.44
C MET A 180 26.40 -10.65 9.88
N ARG A 181 25.51 -10.21 9.01
CA ARG A 181 24.69 -11.10 8.18
C ARG A 181 24.84 -10.68 6.74
N TYR A 182 25.02 -11.64 5.84
CA TYR A 182 25.01 -11.39 4.42
C TYR A 182 23.80 -12.07 3.80
N GLU A 183 23.08 -11.35 2.96
CA GLU A 183 21.89 -11.83 2.28
C GLU A 183 21.99 -11.55 0.79
N PHE A 184 22.04 -12.59 -0.02
CA PHE A 184 22.00 -12.49 -1.47
C PHE A 184 20.74 -13.15 -2.02
N TYR A 185 20.02 -12.40 -2.85
CA TYR A 185 18.86 -12.87 -3.59
C TYR A 185 19.15 -12.75 -5.07
N SER A 186 19.07 -13.85 -5.81
CA SER A 186 19.16 -13.79 -7.27
C SER A 186 17.95 -13.03 -7.82
N ALA A 187 18.10 -12.49 -9.02
CA ALA A 187 16.97 -11.94 -9.74
C ALA A 187 16.08 -13.08 -10.23
N VAL A 188 14.77 -12.81 -10.27
CA VAL A 188 13.80 -13.76 -10.80
C VAL A 188 13.96 -13.86 -12.32
N LYS A 189 13.84 -15.10 -12.83
CA LYS A 189 13.74 -15.39 -14.25
C LYS A 189 12.72 -16.50 -14.49
N GLU A 190 12.15 -16.53 -15.68
CA GLU A 190 11.31 -17.64 -16.13
C GLU A 190 12.20 -18.76 -16.69
N GLN A 191 11.98 -20.01 -16.27
CA GLN A 191 12.88 -21.12 -16.63
C GLN A 191 12.66 -21.65 -18.05
N ASN A 192 11.42 -21.64 -18.53
CA ASN A 192 11.01 -22.34 -19.74
C ASN A 192 11.04 -21.46 -21.00
N GLY A 193 11.42 -20.19 -20.89
CA GLY A 193 11.41 -19.19 -21.96
C GLY A 193 10.01 -18.77 -22.42
N ARG A 194 9.01 -18.79 -21.53
CA ARG A 194 7.59 -18.58 -21.86
C ARG A 194 7.07 -17.18 -21.57
N ALA A 195 7.76 -16.42 -20.72
CA ALA A 195 7.35 -15.06 -20.41
C ALA A 195 7.41 -14.17 -21.68
N VAL A 196 6.62 -13.11 -21.71
CA VAL A 196 6.84 -11.99 -22.65
C VAL A 196 7.41 -10.84 -21.83
N VAL A 197 8.70 -10.53 -21.99
CA VAL A 197 9.35 -9.49 -21.18
C VAL A 197 9.53 -8.24 -22.02
N PHE A 198 8.76 -7.20 -21.72
CA PHE A 198 8.90 -5.89 -22.36
C PHE A 198 9.85 -4.99 -21.56
N ASP A 199 10.86 -4.43 -22.23
CA ASP A 199 11.76 -3.44 -21.65
C ASP A 199 11.31 -2.03 -22.05
N ALA A 200 10.81 -1.28 -21.06
CA ALA A 200 10.34 0.09 -21.27
C ALA A 200 11.45 1.11 -21.54
N VAL A 201 12.71 0.78 -21.23
CA VAL A 201 13.86 1.66 -21.48
C VAL A 201 14.27 1.59 -22.94
N THR A 202 14.26 0.39 -23.54
CA THR A 202 14.66 0.19 -24.95
C THR A 202 13.46 0.15 -25.91
N GLY A 203 12.25 -0.08 -25.40
CA GLY A 203 11.05 -0.28 -26.21
C GLY A 203 11.01 -1.62 -26.95
N GLN A 204 11.82 -2.59 -26.52
CA GLN A 204 11.98 -3.88 -27.19
C GLN A 204 11.58 -5.04 -26.28
N LEU A 205 11.22 -6.17 -26.88
CA LEU A 205 11.08 -7.44 -26.17
C LEU A 205 12.47 -7.99 -25.83
N ARG A 206 12.62 -8.52 -24.61
CA ARG A 206 13.84 -9.18 -24.13
C ARG A 206 13.68 -10.69 -24.17
N ASP A 207 14.83 -11.39 -24.24
CA ASP A 207 14.87 -12.83 -24.06
C ASP A 207 14.21 -13.22 -22.72
N PRO A 208 13.16 -14.05 -22.73
CA PRO A 208 12.41 -14.38 -21.52
C PRO A 208 13.15 -15.23 -20.50
N LYS A 209 14.30 -15.84 -20.89
CA LYS A 209 15.18 -16.57 -19.97
C LYS A 209 16.14 -15.64 -19.21
N GLN A 210 16.24 -14.38 -19.62
CA GLN A 210 17.03 -13.39 -18.91
C GLN A 210 16.33 -13.00 -17.60
N PRO A 211 17.10 -12.62 -16.56
CA PRO A 211 16.50 -12.05 -15.36
C PRO A 211 15.71 -10.78 -15.66
N PHE A 212 14.56 -10.65 -14.99
CA PHE A 212 13.64 -9.54 -15.18
C PHE A 212 14.21 -8.20 -14.68
N TYR A 213 15.11 -8.25 -13.70
CA TYR A 213 15.75 -7.10 -13.06
C TYR A 213 17.16 -7.48 -12.60
N THR A 214 17.87 -6.54 -11.98
CA THR A 214 19.26 -6.74 -11.56
C THR A 214 19.35 -7.16 -10.08
N ALA A 215 20.14 -8.20 -9.80
CA ALA A 215 20.42 -8.65 -8.44
C ALA A 215 21.65 -7.93 -7.87
N SER A 216 21.48 -7.28 -6.73
CA SER A 216 22.57 -6.65 -5.99
C SER A 216 23.33 -7.69 -5.16
N LYS A 217 24.66 -7.59 -5.19
CA LYS A 217 25.57 -8.37 -4.34
C LYS A 217 25.91 -7.65 -3.02
N ASN A 218 25.38 -6.45 -2.80
CA ASN A 218 25.69 -5.62 -1.64
C ASN A 218 24.80 -5.94 -0.44
N GLY A 219 24.78 -7.22 -0.04
CA GLY A 219 23.91 -7.77 1.00
C GLY A 219 24.44 -7.72 2.42
N TRP A 220 25.46 -6.89 2.71
CA TRP A 220 26.15 -6.88 4.01
C TRP A 220 25.36 -6.10 5.07
N GLY A 221 24.90 -6.82 6.09
CA GLY A 221 24.05 -6.36 7.19
C GLY A 221 24.77 -6.40 8.54
N PRO A 222 25.64 -5.43 8.85
CA PRO A 222 26.25 -5.32 10.17
C PRO A 222 25.19 -4.96 11.22
N ARG A 223 25.39 -5.47 12.43
CA ARG A 223 24.52 -5.23 13.59
C ARG A 223 25.38 -5.03 14.83
N LEU A 224 25.01 -4.04 15.63
CA LEU A 224 25.68 -3.69 16.87
C LEU A 224 24.63 -3.27 17.89
N ALA A 225 24.69 -3.82 19.10
CA ALA A 225 23.84 -3.42 20.21
C ALA A 225 24.57 -3.60 21.54
N PHE A 226 24.21 -2.83 22.55
CA PHE A 226 24.69 -3.03 23.92
C PHE A 226 23.54 -2.95 24.91
N THR A 227 23.73 -3.61 26.05
CA THR A 227 22.89 -3.48 27.24
C THR A 227 23.79 -3.13 28.42
N TRP A 228 23.43 -2.08 29.15
CA TRP A 228 24.21 -1.54 30.25
C TRP A 228 23.33 -1.24 31.46
N ALA A 229 23.73 -1.75 32.63
CA ALA A 229 23.15 -1.39 33.92
C ALA A 229 24.20 -0.61 34.76
N PRO A 230 24.22 0.73 34.68
CA PRO A 230 25.24 1.53 35.37
C PRO A 230 25.19 1.32 36.89
N ALA A 231 26.34 1.07 37.50
CA ALA A 231 26.44 0.83 38.95
C ALA A 231 26.01 2.05 39.79
N ILE A 232 26.17 3.27 39.25
CA ILE A 232 25.73 4.53 39.88
C ILE A 232 24.23 4.54 40.21
N PHE A 233 23.42 3.80 39.45
CA PHE A 233 21.98 3.67 39.68
C PHE A 233 21.60 2.40 40.46
N LYS A 234 22.58 1.71 41.06
CA LYS A 234 22.37 0.52 41.90
C LYS A 234 21.54 -0.58 41.21
N GLY A 235 21.70 -0.74 39.89
CA GLY A 235 20.97 -1.74 39.10
C GLY A 235 19.51 -1.39 38.78
N LYS A 236 19.01 -0.21 39.19
CA LYS A 236 17.63 0.24 38.93
C LYS A 236 17.40 0.83 37.55
N THR A 237 18.48 1.10 36.82
CA THR A 237 18.45 1.66 35.47
C THR A 237 19.10 0.70 34.50
N VAL A 238 18.43 0.44 33.38
CA VAL A 238 18.98 -0.35 32.27
C VAL A 238 18.87 0.46 30.99
N ILE A 239 20.01 0.62 30.30
CA ILE A 239 20.12 1.30 29.03
C ILE A 239 20.38 0.24 27.96
N ARG A 240 19.61 0.28 26.88
CA ARG A 240 19.80 -0.58 25.70
C ARG A 240 19.87 0.30 24.47
N ALA A 241 20.89 0.13 23.64
CA ALA A 241 20.94 0.78 22.35
C ALA A 241 21.46 -0.18 21.30
N GLY A 242 21.07 0.02 20.06
CA GLY A 242 21.60 -0.78 18.96
C GLY A 242 21.05 -0.36 17.61
N GLY A 243 21.65 -0.90 16.57
CA GLY A 243 21.20 -0.70 15.22
C GLY A 243 21.86 -1.67 14.26
N GLY A 244 21.31 -1.72 13.06
CA GLY A 244 21.81 -2.58 12.01
C GLY A 244 21.18 -2.31 10.66
N LEU A 245 21.76 -2.94 9.64
CA LEU A 245 21.21 -2.98 8.30
C LEU A 245 20.53 -4.33 8.06
N TYR A 246 19.35 -4.25 7.46
CA TYR A 246 18.49 -5.38 7.15
C TYR A 246 18.15 -5.34 5.67
N TYR A 247 18.07 -6.50 5.05
CA TYR A 247 17.75 -6.66 3.65
C TYR A 247 16.49 -7.51 3.52
N GLY A 248 15.78 -7.33 2.42
CA GLY A 248 14.62 -8.15 2.11
C GLY A 248 14.56 -8.42 0.61
N PRO A 249 14.06 -9.60 0.21
CA PRO A 249 13.97 -9.97 -1.20
C PRO A 249 12.93 -9.14 -1.97
N GLY A 250 12.20 -8.24 -1.30
CA GLY A 250 10.98 -7.64 -1.85
C GLY A 250 9.83 -8.65 -1.88
N GLN A 251 8.66 -8.18 -2.30
CA GLN A 251 7.50 -9.05 -2.47
C GLN A 251 7.62 -9.85 -3.75
N PHE A 252 7.56 -11.18 -3.65
CA PHE A 252 7.76 -12.05 -4.82
C PHE A 252 6.76 -11.76 -5.95
N GLU A 253 5.49 -11.49 -5.65
CA GLU A 253 4.48 -11.10 -6.65
C GLU A 253 4.89 -9.82 -7.41
N ASP A 254 5.48 -8.84 -6.73
CA ASP A 254 5.99 -7.62 -7.35
C ASP A 254 7.31 -7.81 -8.09
N LEU A 255 7.93 -9.00 -8.05
CA LEU A 255 9.17 -9.31 -8.77
C LEU A 255 8.93 -10.11 -10.05
N ILE A 256 7.75 -10.70 -10.18
CA ILE A 256 7.41 -11.62 -11.28
C ILE A 256 6.46 -11.02 -12.31
N GLN A 257 5.92 -9.83 -12.08
CA GLN A 257 4.88 -9.27 -12.94
C GLN A 257 5.21 -9.12 -14.44
N PRO A 258 6.48 -9.08 -14.91
CA PRO A 258 6.77 -9.07 -16.35
C PRO A 258 6.29 -10.35 -17.04
N ILE A 259 6.07 -11.42 -16.29
CA ILE A 259 5.47 -12.67 -16.78
C ILE A 259 4.02 -12.47 -17.26
N GLU A 260 3.37 -11.36 -16.90
CA GLU A 260 1.98 -11.02 -17.24
C GLU A 260 1.89 -9.92 -18.33
N SER A 261 2.94 -9.71 -19.12
CA SER A 261 2.97 -8.61 -20.11
C SER A 261 2.15 -8.88 -21.37
N ASP A 262 1.84 -10.14 -21.65
CA ASP A 262 1.00 -10.63 -22.75
C ASP A 262 -0.50 -10.69 -22.41
N VAL A 263 -0.88 -10.16 -21.23
CA VAL A 263 -2.26 -10.11 -20.79
C VAL A 263 -2.98 -8.86 -21.32
N TYR A 264 -4.16 -9.09 -21.90
CA TYR A 264 -5.12 -8.05 -22.25
C TYR A 264 -5.80 -7.49 -21.00
N ARG A 265 -5.79 -6.17 -20.85
CA ARG A 265 -6.42 -5.50 -19.70
C ARG A 265 -7.45 -4.48 -20.18
N SER A 266 -8.63 -4.51 -19.57
CA SER A 266 -9.66 -3.46 -19.71
C SER A 266 -9.88 -2.82 -18.34
N THR A 267 -9.96 -1.49 -18.30
CA THR A 267 -10.26 -0.73 -17.08
C THR A 267 -11.52 0.08 -17.32
N THR A 268 -12.57 -0.21 -16.55
CA THR A 268 -13.79 0.61 -16.51
C THR A 268 -13.81 1.39 -15.20
N SER A 269 -14.12 2.68 -15.27
CA SER A 269 -14.23 3.55 -14.09
C SER A 269 -15.59 4.24 -14.11
N PHE A 270 -16.29 4.22 -12.98
CA PHE A 270 -17.62 4.81 -12.83
C PHE A 270 -17.53 6.02 -11.89
N ALA A 271 -18.10 7.15 -12.30
CA ALA A 271 -18.03 8.40 -11.53
C ALA A 271 -18.96 8.41 -10.30
N ASN A 272 -20.06 7.66 -10.31
CA ASN A 272 -21.09 7.69 -9.27
C ASN A 272 -21.78 6.32 -9.11
N GLY A 273 -21.24 5.45 -8.25
CA GLY A 273 -21.87 4.15 -7.95
C GLY A 273 -22.01 3.24 -9.18
N ILE A 274 -22.32 1.98 -8.93
CA ILE A 274 -22.58 0.99 -9.97
C ILE A 274 -24.10 0.90 -10.10
N ASP A 275 -24.68 1.41 -11.18
CA ASP A 275 -26.03 1.02 -11.57
C ASP A 275 -25.93 -0.26 -12.42
N ALA A 276 -26.68 -1.29 -12.03
CA ALA A 276 -26.61 -2.64 -12.59
C ALA A 276 -26.89 -2.67 -14.10
N ASN A 277 -27.65 -1.71 -14.61
CA ASN A 277 -27.97 -1.61 -16.05
C ASN A 277 -26.78 -1.10 -16.91
N THR A 278 -25.83 -0.36 -16.31
CA THR A 278 -24.66 0.17 -17.02
C THR A 278 -23.55 -0.87 -17.26
N VAL A 279 -23.46 -1.90 -16.42
CA VAL A 279 -22.42 -2.95 -16.53
C VAL A 279 -22.75 -3.95 -17.64
N THR A 280 -24.03 -4.29 -17.81
CA THR A 280 -24.52 -5.23 -18.84
C THR A 280 -24.43 -4.63 -20.25
N ALA A 281 -24.55 -3.31 -20.38
CA ALA A 281 -24.35 -2.61 -21.66
C ALA A 281 -22.87 -2.49 -22.05
N ALA A 282 -21.96 -2.32 -21.06
CA ALA A 282 -20.52 -2.19 -21.30
C ALA A 282 -19.85 -3.49 -21.76
N SER A 283 -20.46 -4.66 -21.51
CA SER A 283 -19.89 -5.95 -21.94
C SER A 283 -20.28 -6.40 -23.35
N SER A 284 -21.21 -5.71 -24.03
CA SER A 284 -21.86 -6.29 -25.23
C SER A 284 -21.97 -5.41 -26.48
N THR A 285 -21.74 -4.09 -26.45
CA THR A 285 -22.02 -3.27 -27.66
C THR A 285 -21.03 -2.15 -28.02
N ALA A 286 -19.98 -1.89 -27.24
CA ALA A 286 -18.92 -0.97 -27.64
C ALA A 286 -17.57 -1.58 -27.25
N ASN A 287 -16.86 -2.13 -28.24
CA ASN A 287 -15.55 -2.76 -28.11
C ASN A 287 -14.63 -1.89 -27.21
N PRO A 288 -14.46 -2.20 -25.91
CA PRO A 288 -13.49 -1.48 -25.10
C PRO A 288 -12.15 -1.84 -25.73
N VAL A 289 -11.38 -0.87 -26.22
CA VAL A 289 -10.11 -1.16 -26.91
C VAL A 289 -9.27 -2.05 -25.98
N VAL A 290 -9.22 -3.34 -26.32
CA VAL A 290 -8.50 -4.35 -25.56
C VAL A 290 -7.05 -4.17 -25.95
N ASN A 291 -6.29 -3.44 -25.14
CA ASN A 291 -4.90 -3.18 -25.41
C ASN A 291 -4.00 -4.13 -24.62
N PHE A 292 -2.86 -4.49 -25.20
CA PHE A 292 -1.77 -5.08 -24.42
C PHE A 292 -1.31 -4.05 -23.39
N ALA A 293 -1.22 -4.44 -22.12
CA ALA A 293 -0.74 -3.55 -21.07
C ALA A 293 0.48 -4.17 -20.39
N PRO A 294 1.67 -4.16 -21.04
CA PRO A 294 2.87 -4.72 -20.47
C PRO A 294 3.16 -4.22 -19.04
N ARG A 295 3.79 -5.08 -18.23
CA ARG A 295 4.31 -4.71 -16.91
C ARG A 295 5.83 -4.68 -17.01
N ALA A 296 6.36 -3.48 -17.17
CA ALA A 296 7.74 -3.25 -17.56
C ALA A 296 8.60 -2.90 -16.34
N TYR A 297 9.75 -3.56 -16.24
CA TYR A 297 10.72 -3.28 -15.18
C TYR A 297 11.89 -2.50 -15.79
N ASP A 298 12.44 -1.59 -14.99
CA ASP A 298 13.72 -0.98 -15.28
C ASP A 298 14.82 -2.04 -15.21
N SER A 299 15.20 -2.60 -16.36
CA SER A 299 16.14 -3.72 -16.43
C SER A 299 17.51 -3.39 -15.84
N LYS A 300 17.90 -2.11 -15.82
CA LYS A 300 19.19 -1.62 -15.31
C LYS A 300 19.06 -0.93 -13.94
N GLY A 301 17.97 -0.22 -13.70
CA GLY A 301 17.76 0.55 -12.47
C GLY A 301 17.03 -0.20 -11.37
N TYR A 302 16.22 -1.21 -11.69
CA TYR A 302 15.51 -2.01 -10.68
C TYR A 302 16.46 -3.04 -10.05
N ASN A 303 16.80 -2.78 -8.79
CA ASN A 303 17.81 -3.53 -8.04
C ASN A 303 17.24 -4.01 -6.70
N VAL A 304 17.44 -5.30 -6.41
CA VAL A 304 16.99 -6.00 -5.19
C VAL A 304 18.23 -6.63 -4.52
N PRO A 305 18.36 -6.69 -3.18
CA PRO A 305 17.35 -6.37 -2.16
C PRO A 305 17.13 -4.89 -1.86
N GLU A 306 15.95 -4.62 -1.31
CA GLU A 306 15.66 -3.38 -0.58
C GLU A 306 16.47 -3.35 0.73
N ARG A 307 16.86 -2.16 1.21
CA ARG A 307 17.66 -2.02 2.44
C ARG A 307 16.94 -1.18 3.48
N ILE A 308 16.88 -1.69 4.71
CA ILE A 308 16.30 -1.00 5.86
C ILE A 308 17.38 -0.84 6.93
N GLY A 309 17.70 0.39 7.30
CA GLY A 309 18.50 0.67 8.50
C GLY A 309 17.59 0.87 9.70
N GLN A 310 17.73 0.06 10.74
CA GLN A 310 16.98 0.22 11.98
C GLN A 310 17.94 0.55 13.12
N TYR A 311 17.53 1.44 14.00
CA TYR A 311 18.30 1.83 15.17
C TYR A 311 17.37 2.24 16.30
N GLY A 312 17.83 2.08 17.53
CA GLY A 312 17.05 2.48 18.69
C GLY A 312 17.87 2.61 19.96
N LEU A 313 17.28 3.31 20.90
CA LEU A 313 17.78 3.56 22.25
C LEU A 313 16.60 3.41 23.20
N SER A 314 16.77 2.71 24.31
CA SER A 314 15.79 2.66 25.38
C SER A 314 16.46 2.75 26.75
N ILE A 315 15.78 3.45 27.65
CA ILE A 315 16.16 3.61 29.04
C ILE A 315 14.99 3.11 29.86
N GLN A 316 15.27 2.16 30.75
CA GLN A 316 14.31 1.61 31.69
C GLN A 316 14.75 1.98 33.10
N GLN A 317 13.81 2.50 33.89
CA GLN A 317 14.02 2.95 35.26
C GLN A 317 12.99 2.30 36.19
N GLU A 318 13.46 1.66 37.25
CA GLU A 318 12.62 1.30 38.38
C GLU A 318 12.30 2.55 39.21
N LEU A 319 11.02 2.78 39.44
CA LEU A 319 10.44 3.84 40.25
C LEU A 319 9.77 3.25 41.50
N PRO A 320 9.54 4.07 42.55
CA PRO A 320 8.85 3.63 43.75
C PRO A 320 7.46 3.01 43.49
N GLY A 321 7.03 2.12 44.38
CA GLY A 321 5.73 1.45 44.28
C GLY A 321 5.65 0.47 43.11
N ASN A 322 6.69 -0.35 42.92
CA ASN A 322 6.75 -1.42 41.91
C ASN A 322 6.40 -0.93 40.50
N THR A 323 6.90 0.27 40.17
CA THR A 323 6.60 0.96 38.92
C THR A 323 7.85 0.98 38.06
N VAL A 324 7.69 0.74 36.76
CA VAL A 324 8.80 0.79 35.79
C VAL A 324 8.43 1.77 34.68
N LEU A 325 9.28 2.77 34.49
CA LEU A 325 9.22 3.69 33.36
C LEU A 325 10.21 3.25 32.29
N THR A 326 9.74 3.17 31.06
CA THR A 326 10.57 2.91 29.87
C THR A 326 10.40 4.08 28.91
N ILE A 327 11.51 4.67 28.47
CA ILE A 327 11.53 5.67 27.40
C ILE A 327 12.39 5.09 26.28
N GLY A 328 11.87 5.04 25.07
CA GLY A 328 12.53 4.47 23.90
C GLY A 328 12.43 5.39 22.68
N TYR A 329 13.49 5.45 21.90
CA TYR A 329 13.51 6.01 20.56
C TYR A 329 13.77 4.89 19.55
N VAL A 330 13.00 4.85 18.47
CA VAL A 330 13.16 3.89 17.37
C VAL A 330 13.17 4.65 16.05
N GLY A 331 14.20 4.42 15.25
CA GLY A 331 14.34 4.92 13.89
C GLY A 331 14.42 3.77 12.88
N SER A 332 13.74 3.94 11.75
CA SER A 332 13.81 3.03 10.60
C SER A 332 13.97 3.85 9.32
N GLN A 333 14.88 3.44 8.44
CA GLN A 333 15.23 4.15 7.21
C GLN A 333 15.25 3.17 6.05
N GLY A 334 14.23 3.23 5.20
CA GLY A 334 14.17 2.47 3.96
C GLY A 334 14.95 3.17 2.84
N ARG A 335 15.76 2.40 2.11
CA ARG A 335 16.55 2.85 0.96
C ARG A 335 16.47 1.82 -0.15
N ASN A 336 16.57 2.29 -1.39
CA ASN A 336 16.43 1.45 -2.58
C ASN A 336 15.08 0.71 -2.59
N LEU A 337 14.03 1.34 -2.03
CA LEU A 337 12.70 0.78 -1.99
C LEU A 337 12.06 0.80 -3.38
N PHE A 338 11.12 -0.10 -3.58
CA PHE A 338 10.27 -0.17 -4.77
C PHE A 338 9.57 1.16 -5.09
N GLN A 339 9.62 1.55 -6.36
CA GLN A 339 8.92 2.69 -6.92
C GLN A 339 8.08 2.25 -8.12
N ARG A 340 6.87 2.82 -8.20
CA ARG A 340 5.90 2.51 -9.24
C ARG A 340 5.47 3.77 -9.98
N SER A 341 5.44 3.65 -11.29
CA SER A 341 4.99 4.69 -12.19
C SER A 341 4.37 4.06 -13.43
N ILE A 342 4.23 4.86 -14.46
CA ILE A 342 3.74 4.49 -15.78
C ILE A 342 4.75 5.00 -16.81
N THR A 343 5.00 4.20 -17.84
CA THR A 343 5.76 4.60 -19.02
C THR A 343 4.78 4.88 -20.17
N ASN A 344 5.19 4.88 -21.44
CA ASN A 344 4.31 5.17 -22.57
C ASN A 344 3.47 6.46 -22.41
N VAL A 345 4.15 7.45 -21.83
CA VAL A 345 3.61 8.76 -21.55
C VAL A 345 3.29 9.51 -22.84
N ILE A 346 2.41 10.49 -22.76
CA ILE A 346 2.16 11.43 -23.87
C ILE A 346 3.47 12.16 -24.16
N LEU A 347 3.90 12.17 -25.41
CA LEU A 347 5.12 12.87 -25.81
C LEU A 347 4.98 14.38 -25.51
N PRO A 348 6.05 15.09 -25.14
CA PRO A 348 5.95 16.53 -24.94
C PRO A 348 5.76 17.25 -26.28
N GLY A 349 4.76 18.11 -26.37
CA GLY A 349 4.56 18.98 -27.52
C GLY A 349 3.13 19.02 -28.04
N ALA A 350 2.80 20.10 -28.74
CA ALA A 350 1.53 20.26 -29.44
C ALA A 350 1.81 20.74 -30.86
N ALA A 351 1.11 20.16 -31.83
CA ALA A 351 1.18 20.59 -33.22
C ALA A 351 -0.21 20.82 -33.79
N THR A 352 -0.30 21.75 -34.73
CA THR A 352 -1.50 21.99 -35.53
C THR A 352 -1.17 21.68 -36.97
N VAL A 353 -1.92 20.76 -37.58
CA VAL A 353 -1.68 20.29 -38.94
C VAL A 353 -2.97 20.34 -39.74
N GLN A 354 -2.88 20.67 -41.03
CA GLN A 354 -4.01 20.50 -41.93
C GLN A 354 -4.23 19.01 -42.24
N SER A 355 -5.49 18.64 -42.54
CA SER A 355 -5.82 17.27 -42.96
C SER A 355 -4.93 16.84 -44.13
N GLY A 356 -4.30 15.65 -44.02
CA GLY A 356 -3.39 15.12 -45.03
C GLY A 356 -1.94 15.60 -44.96
N ALA A 357 -1.57 16.45 -43.99
CA ALA A 357 -0.16 16.82 -43.73
C ALA A 357 0.54 15.84 -42.78
N ALA A 358 1.80 15.46 -43.05
CA ALA A 358 2.59 14.52 -42.23
C ALA A 358 2.56 14.85 -40.73
N LEU A 359 2.50 13.82 -39.87
CA LEU A 359 2.55 14.03 -38.42
C LEU A 359 3.96 14.47 -38.01
N PRO A 360 4.11 15.60 -37.30
CA PRO A 360 5.42 16.03 -36.82
C PRO A 360 5.97 15.03 -35.80
N SER A 361 7.26 14.73 -35.91
CA SER A 361 7.96 13.88 -34.96
C SER A 361 7.96 14.53 -33.56
N GLY A 362 7.73 13.72 -32.53
CA GLY A 362 7.76 14.19 -31.14
C GLY A 362 6.52 14.96 -30.66
N ALA A 363 5.53 15.25 -31.52
CA ALA A 363 4.32 15.94 -31.08
C ALA A 363 3.43 15.02 -30.22
N GLY A 364 3.11 15.45 -28.99
CA GLY A 364 2.21 14.73 -28.08
C GLY A 364 0.75 14.81 -28.47
N ILE A 365 0.25 16.03 -28.64
CA ILE A 365 -1.12 16.30 -29.08
C ILE A 365 -1.10 16.94 -30.46
N ILE A 366 -1.89 16.38 -31.36
CA ILE A 366 -2.00 16.85 -32.74
C ILE A 366 -3.43 17.33 -32.97
N ASN A 367 -3.57 18.61 -33.26
CA ASN A 367 -4.80 19.27 -33.64
C ASN A 367 -4.90 19.26 -35.17
N VAL A 368 -5.76 18.42 -35.72
CA VAL A 368 -6.03 18.40 -37.16
C VAL A 368 -7.08 19.45 -37.46
N VAL A 369 -6.77 20.39 -38.36
CA VAL A 369 -7.65 21.50 -38.71
C VAL A 369 -8.24 21.38 -40.11
N ASP A 370 -9.44 21.96 -40.28
CA ASP A 370 -10.04 22.20 -41.59
C ASP A 370 -9.44 23.43 -42.29
N ALA A 371 -9.94 23.74 -43.49
CA ALA A 371 -9.53 24.91 -44.27
C ALA A 371 -9.80 26.25 -43.54
N ASN A 372 -10.70 26.27 -42.56
CA ASN A 372 -11.04 27.45 -41.76
C ASN A 372 -10.24 27.53 -40.44
N GLY A 373 -9.30 26.60 -40.22
CA GLY A 373 -8.49 26.54 -39.00
C GLY A 373 -9.22 26.00 -37.77
N ARG A 374 -10.38 25.35 -37.93
CA ARG A 374 -11.12 24.71 -36.83
C ARG A 374 -10.61 23.29 -36.61
N VAL A 375 -10.45 22.88 -35.35
CA VAL A 375 -9.97 21.53 -35.02
C VAL A 375 -11.08 20.50 -35.26
N VAL A 376 -10.90 19.66 -36.27
CA VAL A 376 -11.82 18.60 -36.69
C VAL A 376 -11.40 17.21 -36.21
N ALA A 377 -10.21 17.08 -35.64
CA ALA A 377 -9.75 15.85 -35.00
C ALA A 377 -8.62 16.15 -34.01
N VAL A 378 -8.61 15.42 -32.89
CA VAL A 378 -7.49 15.41 -31.96
C VAL A 378 -6.86 14.01 -31.99
N ARG A 379 -5.53 13.95 -32.12
CA ARG A 379 -4.76 12.71 -32.04
C ARG A 379 -3.75 12.84 -30.92
N GLN A 380 -3.60 11.75 -30.17
CA GLN A 380 -2.68 11.66 -29.06
C GLN A 380 -1.58 10.66 -29.41
N VAL A 381 -0.33 11.12 -29.37
CA VAL A 381 0.86 10.30 -29.58
C VAL A 381 1.51 10.04 -28.23
N ARG A 382 1.68 8.76 -27.92
CA ARG A 382 2.38 8.28 -26.73
C ARG A 382 3.70 7.64 -27.14
N GLN A 383 4.61 7.42 -26.20
CA GLN A 383 5.75 6.54 -26.49
C GLN A 383 5.21 5.16 -26.88
N PHE A 384 5.88 4.52 -27.85
CA PHE A 384 5.48 3.24 -28.45
C PHE A 384 4.16 3.25 -29.25
N SER A 385 3.55 4.41 -29.48
CA SER A 385 2.51 4.55 -30.52
C SER A 385 3.12 4.26 -31.90
N LEU A 386 2.39 3.55 -32.74
CA LEU A 386 2.78 3.34 -34.13
C LEU A 386 2.14 4.42 -34.99
N ILE A 387 2.99 5.15 -35.71
CA ILE A 387 2.55 6.15 -36.68
C ILE A 387 2.53 5.45 -38.03
N ASN A 388 1.32 5.20 -38.57
CA ASN A 388 1.19 4.50 -39.84
C ASN A 388 1.77 5.33 -40.98
N LYS A 389 2.56 4.69 -41.83
CA LYS A 389 2.99 5.22 -43.13
C LYS A 389 2.12 4.61 -44.23
N ALA A 390 1.56 5.44 -45.10
CA ALA A 390 0.91 5.01 -46.33
C ALA A 390 1.93 4.88 -47.46
N LEU A 391 1.70 3.97 -48.40
CA LEU A 391 2.42 3.97 -49.66
C LEU A 391 1.72 4.97 -50.60
N SER A 392 2.39 6.04 -51.00
CA SER A 392 1.91 6.95 -52.05
C SER A 392 2.96 7.06 -53.14
N SER A 393 2.58 6.83 -54.40
CA SER A 393 3.48 7.03 -55.55
C SER A 393 4.79 6.22 -55.47
N GLY A 394 4.74 5.00 -54.90
CA GLY A 394 5.92 4.13 -54.76
C GLY A 394 6.90 4.52 -53.64
N SER A 395 6.57 5.52 -52.81
CA SER A 395 7.33 5.87 -51.60
C SER A 395 6.47 5.73 -50.34
N ILE A 396 7.11 5.31 -49.25
CA ILE A 396 6.49 5.25 -47.93
C ILE A 396 6.39 6.68 -47.38
N VAL A 397 5.19 7.25 -47.30
CA VAL A 397 4.89 8.56 -46.73
C VAL A 397 4.13 8.41 -45.41
N ASP A 398 4.35 9.27 -44.43
CA ASP A 398 3.56 9.23 -43.19
C ASP A 398 2.08 9.47 -43.51
N SER A 399 1.17 8.58 -43.07
CA SER A 399 -0.28 8.73 -43.25
C SER A 399 -0.86 9.48 -42.06
N PRO A 400 -1.25 10.75 -42.21
CA PRO A 400 -1.57 11.62 -41.08
C PRO A 400 -2.82 11.23 -40.28
N GLY A 401 -3.56 10.24 -40.76
CA GLY A 401 -4.86 9.87 -40.21
C GLY A 401 -4.83 8.92 -39.02
N THR A 402 -3.79 8.10 -38.88
CA THR A 402 -3.86 6.88 -38.04
C THR A 402 -2.66 6.75 -37.10
N VAL A 403 -2.85 7.18 -35.85
CA VAL A 403 -1.99 6.79 -34.73
C VAL A 403 -2.57 5.52 -34.13
N LEU A 404 -1.85 4.40 -34.25
CA LEU A 404 -2.22 3.18 -33.57
C LEU A 404 -1.62 3.20 -32.16
N SER A 405 -2.44 2.87 -31.17
CA SER A 405 -2.02 2.73 -29.78
C SER A 405 -2.14 1.26 -29.38
N PRO A 406 -1.22 0.39 -29.82
CA PRO A 406 -1.31 -1.05 -29.57
C PRO A 406 -1.19 -1.40 -28.07
N PHE A 407 -0.60 -0.49 -27.29
CA PHE A 407 -0.43 -0.63 -25.86
C PHE A 407 -1.39 0.27 -25.08
N GLY A 408 -1.96 -0.28 -24.02
CA GLY A 408 -2.59 0.47 -22.95
C GLY A 408 -1.51 1.11 -22.08
N GLU A 409 -1.92 1.65 -20.94
CA GLU A 409 -0.99 2.19 -19.96
C GLU A 409 -0.02 1.09 -19.46
N ILE A 410 1.29 1.32 -19.62
CA ILE A 410 2.35 0.36 -19.26
C ILE A 410 2.81 0.66 -17.84
N ASP A 411 2.61 -0.29 -16.93
CA ASP A 411 3.07 -0.17 -15.55
C ASP A 411 4.59 -0.24 -15.51
N TYR A 412 5.23 0.75 -14.90
CA TYR A 412 6.68 0.85 -14.83
C TYR A 412 7.17 0.74 -13.39
N LYS A 413 8.18 -0.10 -13.17
CA LYS A 413 8.75 -0.39 -11.85
C LYS A 413 10.25 -0.20 -11.83
N THR A 414 10.74 0.48 -10.79
CA THR A 414 12.17 0.73 -10.58
C THR A 414 12.51 0.79 -9.09
N SER A 415 13.79 0.90 -8.77
CA SER A 415 14.27 1.12 -7.40
C SER A 415 14.74 2.57 -7.24
N GLY A 416 14.84 3.02 -6.00
CA GLY A 416 15.28 4.39 -5.67
C GLY A 416 14.46 5.04 -4.59
N GLY A 417 13.39 4.35 -4.15
CA GLY A 417 12.52 4.78 -3.08
C GLY A 417 13.25 4.96 -1.75
N ARG A 418 12.80 5.96 -1.00
CA ARG A 418 13.30 6.33 0.31
C ARG A 418 12.13 6.53 1.23
N ASP A 419 12.21 5.90 2.39
CA ASP A 419 11.24 6.07 3.47
C ASP A 419 11.96 6.24 4.80
N SER A 420 11.29 6.88 5.74
CA SER A 420 11.81 7.12 7.08
C SER A 420 10.70 7.09 8.11
N TYR A 421 10.92 6.34 9.18
CA TYR A 421 10.06 6.31 10.36
C TYR A 421 10.89 6.66 11.60
N ASN A 422 10.39 7.59 12.41
CA ASN A 422 10.97 7.89 13.71
C ASN A 422 9.87 7.85 14.77
N SER A 423 10.19 7.31 15.93
CA SER A 423 9.23 7.16 17.02
C SER A 423 9.86 7.35 18.38
N LEU A 424 9.14 8.07 19.24
CA LEU A 424 9.37 8.12 20.68
C LEU A 424 8.29 7.29 21.35
N GLN A 425 8.68 6.35 22.20
CA GLN A 425 7.82 5.44 22.93
C GLN A 425 8.03 5.65 24.42
N VAL A 426 6.95 5.85 25.16
CA VAL A 426 6.96 6.00 26.60
C VAL A 426 6.02 4.96 27.18
N GLY A 427 6.53 4.13 28.08
CA GLY A 427 5.76 3.08 28.76
C GLY A 427 5.89 3.23 30.27
N LEU A 428 4.77 3.17 30.99
CA LEU A 428 4.71 3.13 32.43
C LEU A 428 3.95 1.87 32.85
N ASN A 429 4.60 0.99 33.58
CA ASN A 429 3.99 -0.23 34.10
C ASN A 429 4.12 -0.27 35.61
N ARG A 430 2.99 -0.21 36.31
CA ARG A 430 2.89 -0.38 37.75
C ARG A 430 2.25 -1.72 38.07
N ARG A 431 2.98 -2.58 38.80
CA ARG A 431 2.42 -3.81 39.35
C ARG A 431 1.42 -3.50 40.44
N PHE A 432 0.47 -4.40 40.69
CA PHE A 432 -0.55 -4.22 41.73
C PHE A 432 0.10 -3.88 43.07
N THR A 433 -0.14 -2.67 43.57
CA THR A 433 0.42 -2.18 44.84
C THR A 433 -0.51 -1.10 45.38
N ALA A 434 -0.96 -1.26 46.63
CA ALA A 434 -1.94 -0.38 47.28
C ALA A 434 -3.24 -0.22 46.46
N GLY A 435 -3.75 -1.32 45.91
CA GLY A 435 -5.03 -1.35 45.19
C GLY A 435 -4.98 -0.92 43.73
N LEU A 436 -3.83 -0.47 43.20
CA LEU A 436 -3.71 0.02 41.82
C LEU A 436 -2.75 -0.82 40.97
N THR A 437 -3.24 -1.24 39.80
CA THR A 437 -2.43 -1.66 38.65
C THR A 437 -2.61 -0.64 37.53
N LEU A 438 -1.52 -0.24 36.88
CA LEU A 438 -1.54 0.74 35.77
C LEU A 438 -0.59 0.28 34.66
N GLY A 439 -1.09 0.25 33.43
CA GLY A 439 -0.30 0.21 32.21
C GLY A 439 -0.60 1.44 31.38
N ALA A 440 0.40 2.26 31.08
CA ALA A 440 0.25 3.39 30.18
C ALA A 440 1.31 3.32 29.09
N GLN A 441 0.90 3.53 27.85
CA GLN A 441 1.78 3.56 26.69
C GLN A 441 1.43 4.78 25.86
N TYR A 442 2.45 5.55 25.51
CA TYR A 442 2.36 6.68 24.61
C TYR A 442 3.39 6.53 23.51
N GLN A 443 2.99 6.83 22.28
CA GLN A 443 3.85 6.80 21.12
C GLN A 443 3.67 8.08 20.31
N TRP A 444 4.76 8.79 20.09
CA TRP A 444 4.89 9.70 18.95
C TRP A 444 5.50 8.94 17.78
N GLY A 445 4.96 9.13 16.58
CA GLY A 445 5.45 8.50 15.35
C GLY A 445 5.48 9.49 14.21
N HIS A 446 6.45 9.35 13.30
CA HIS A 446 6.48 10.11 12.07
C HIS A 446 7.02 9.26 10.92
N SER A 447 6.16 8.94 9.97
CA SER A 447 6.46 8.18 8.75
C SER A 447 6.37 9.06 7.51
N ILE A 448 7.49 9.25 6.82
CA ILE A 448 7.61 10.12 5.65
C ILE A 448 8.58 9.54 4.62
N GLY A 449 8.15 9.50 3.36
CA GLY A 449 8.91 8.92 2.27
C GLY A 449 8.41 9.37 0.91
N ASN A 450 9.10 9.00 -0.16
CA ASN A 450 8.63 9.19 -1.54
C ASN A 450 7.94 7.93 -2.10
N THR A 451 8.00 6.81 -1.37
CA THR A 451 7.26 5.57 -1.62
C THR A 451 6.81 5.00 -0.28
N GLN A 452 5.87 4.06 -0.30
CA GLN A 452 5.41 3.31 0.87
C GLN A 452 5.89 1.84 0.82
N GLY A 453 6.74 1.47 -0.15
CA GLY A 453 7.23 0.10 -0.36
C GLY A 453 6.34 -0.71 -1.32
N SER A 454 6.71 -1.96 -1.59
CA SER A 454 6.12 -2.80 -2.66
C SER A 454 4.57 -2.90 -2.63
N ASN A 455 3.96 -3.15 -1.45
CA ASN A 455 2.49 -3.29 -1.33
C ASN A 455 1.70 -1.99 -1.47
N ASP A 456 2.25 -0.91 -0.94
CA ASP A 456 1.52 0.36 -0.76
C ASP A 456 2.00 1.45 -1.73
N ALA A 457 2.93 1.11 -2.65
CA ALA A 457 3.43 2.04 -3.64
C ALA A 457 2.34 2.49 -4.61
N GLN A 458 1.97 3.76 -4.47
CA GLN A 458 1.08 4.44 -5.39
C GLN A 458 1.84 4.84 -6.65
N THR A 459 1.11 4.97 -7.75
CA THR A 459 1.66 5.50 -9.00
C THR A 459 2.08 6.95 -8.77
N ALA A 460 3.34 7.27 -9.08
CA ALA A 460 3.84 8.62 -8.97
C ALA A 460 2.98 9.60 -9.79
N GLN A 461 2.76 10.80 -9.26
CA GLN A 461 2.12 11.88 -9.98
C GLN A 461 2.97 12.29 -11.18
N ASP A 462 4.26 12.54 -10.93
CA ASP A 462 5.24 12.84 -11.96
C ASP A 462 6.06 11.57 -12.25
N PRO A 463 5.89 10.94 -13.42
CA PRO A 463 6.63 9.73 -13.78
C PRO A 463 8.12 10.01 -14.03
N PHE A 464 8.53 11.27 -14.15
CA PHE A 464 9.91 11.69 -14.38
C PHE A 464 10.60 12.14 -13.08
N ASN A 465 9.86 12.44 -12.02
CA ASN A 465 10.41 12.89 -10.74
C ASN A 465 9.71 12.26 -9.53
N PHE A 466 10.19 11.07 -9.14
CA PHE A 466 9.71 10.39 -7.95
C PHE A 466 9.97 11.15 -6.63
N ASN A 467 10.92 12.09 -6.57
CA ASN A 467 11.14 12.85 -5.34
C ASN A 467 9.99 13.84 -5.05
N GLY A 468 9.21 14.21 -6.07
CA GLY A 468 7.97 14.96 -5.92
C GLY A 468 6.85 14.20 -5.19
N GLU A 469 7.04 12.90 -4.94
CA GLU A 469 6.14 12.06 -4.13
C GLU A 469 6.42 12.14 -2.63
N ARG A 470 7.46 12.86 -2.20
CA ARG A 470 7.82 12.91 -0.77
C ARG A 470 6.68 13.48 0.06
N GLY A 471 6.13 12.65 0.95
CA GLY A 471 4.90 12.92 1.70
C GLY A 471 4.77 12.07 2.95
N ASN A 472 3.88 12.45 3.86
CA ASN A 472 3.51 11.58 4.97
C ASN A 472 2.91 10.28 4.40
N ASN A 473 3.24 9.15 5.00
CA ASN A 473 2.68 7.87 4.58
C ASN A 473 1.24 7.73 5.09
N THR A 474 0.39 7.00 4.36
CA THR A 474 -1.05 6.86 4.66
C THR A 474 -1.33 6.24 6.03
N PHE A 475 -0.37 5.48 6.56
CA PHE A 475 -0.39 4.84 7.88
C PHE A 475 0.37 5.64 8.97
N ASP A 476 0.80 6.87 8.69
CA ASP A 476 1.44 7.73 9.69
C ASP A 476 0.45 8.09 10.81
N ILE A 477 0.72 7.62 12.02
CA ILE A 477 -0.02 8.02 13.22
C ILE A 477 0.93 8.87 14.07
N ARG A 478 0.64 10.17 14.13
CA ARG A 478 1.50 11.16 14.80
C ARG A 478 1.57 10.95 16.30
N HIS A 479 0.42 10.70 16.93
CA HIS A 479 0.33 10.40 18.36
C HIS A 479 -0.63 9.24 18.59
N SER A 480 -0.25 8.33 19.48
CA SER A 480 -1.05 7.21 19.94
C SER A 480 -0.87 7.05 21.45
N ALA A 481 -1.95 6.74 22.18
CA ALA A 481 -1.95 6.55 23.61
C ALA A 481 -2.92 5.43 24.00
N ASN A 482 -2.44 4.48 24.80
CA ASN A 482 -3.22 3.39 25.35
C ASN A 482 -2.98 3.33 26.86
N ILE A 483 -4.04 3.43 27.66
CA ILE A 483 -3.94 3.42 29.12
C ILE A 483 -4.94 2.42 29.67
N THR A 484 -4.46 1.52 30.52
CA THR A 484 -5.27 0.56 31.26
C THR A 484 -5.00 0.74 32.75
N ALA A 485 -6.07 0.89 33.53
CA ALA A 485 -5.99 1.00 34.97
C ALA A 485 -6.99 0.06 35.62
N LEU A 486 -6.58 -0.58 36.71
CA LEU A 486 -7.45 -1.34 37.59
C LEU A 486 -7.22 -0.85 39.02
N TYR A 487 -8.27 -0.32 39.63
CA TYR A 487 -8.25 0.26 40.96
C TYR A 487 -9.27 -0.41 41.86
N GLU A 488 -8.79 -1.04 42.92
CA GLU A 488 -9.63 -1.46 44.03
C GLU A 488 -9.96 -0.25 44.90
N LEU A 489 -11.25 0.07 45.00
CA LEU A 489 -11.68 1.22 45.78
C LEU A 489 -11.25 1.04 47.24
N PRO A 490 -10.74 2.09 47.91
CA PRO A 490 -10.22 1.99 49.26
C PRO A 490 -11.36 2.00 50.31
N ILE A 491 -12.53 1.47 49.94
CA ILE A 491 -13.77 1.49 50.70
C ILE A 491 -14.14 0.05 51.08
N GLY A 492 -14.42 -0.17 52.37
CA GLY A 492 -14.89 -1.43 52.92
C GLY A 492 -14.19 -1.83 54.22
N ASN A 493 -14.63 -2.94 54.82
CA ASN A 493 -14.10 -3.42 56.09
C ASN A 493 -12.58 -3.69 55.99
N GLY A 494 -11.81 -3.07 56.88
CA GLY A 494 -10.35 -3.19 56.91
C GLY A 494 -9.62 -2.41 55.81
N ARG A 495 -10.31 -1.51 55.08
CA ARG A 495 -9.73 -0.60 54.08
C ARG A 495 -9.62 0.83 54.64
N ALA A 496 -9.00 1.73 53.88
CA ALA A 496 -8.72 3.10 54.34
C ALA A 496 -10.00 3.89 54.70
N ILE A 497 -11.07 3.70 53.95
CA ILE A 497 -12.43 4.14 54.30
C ILE A 497 -13.15 2.91 54.85
N ASN A 498 -13.10 2.77 56.18
CA ASN A 498 -13.70 1.64 56.86
C ASN A 498 -15.24 1.79 56.88
N LEU A 499 -15.94 0.76 56.43
CA LEU A 499 -17.39 0.65 56.50
C LEU A 499 -17.72 -0.70 57.11
N ASP A 500 -18.81 -0.74 57.89
CA ASP A 500 -19.31 -1.95 58.54
C ASP A 500 -20.77 -2.23 58.16
N GLY A 501 -21.23 -3.45 58.48
CA GLY A 501 -22.60 -3.89 58.26
C GLY A 501 -23.09 -3.74 56.82
N VAL A 502 -24.32 -3.27 56.65
CA VAL A 502 -24.97 -3.12 55.34
C VAL A 502 -24.22 -2.15 54.42
N ALA A 503 -23.62 -1.09 54.99
CA ALA A 503 -22.85 -0.11 54.21
C ALA A 503 -21.63 -0.76 53.53
N ASN A 504 -20.93 -1.67 54.22
CA ASN A 504 -19.84 -2.45 53.63
C ASN A 504 -20.35 -3.40 52.54
N THR A 505 -21.44 -4.12 52.81
CA THR A 505 -22.01 -5.07 51.86
C THR A 505 -22.41 -4.39 50.55
N LEU A 506 -22.89 -3.15 50.59
CA LEU A 506 -23.25 -2.39 49.40
C LEU A 506 -22.05 -1.67 48.77
N LEU A 507 -21.27 -0.92 49.54
CA LEU A 507 -20.26 0.03 49.04
C LEU A 507 -18.81 -0.47 49.11
N GLY A 508 -18.52 -1.55 49.84
CA GLY A 508 -17.16 -2.07 50.01
C GLY A 508 -16.69 -3.01 48.90
N GLY A 509 -15.39 -3.10 48.63
CA GLY A 509 -14.84 -4.16 47.77
C GLY A 509 -15.16 -4.06 46.26
N TRP A 510 -15.56 -2.87 45.78
CA TRP A 510 -15.66 -2.60 44.36
C TRP A 510 -14.28 -2.46 43.71
N THR A 511 -14.17 -2.98 42.49
CA THR A 511 -13.02 -2.75 41.62
C THR A 511 -13.47 -1.98 40.38
N LEU A 512 -12.77 -0.88 40.10
CA LEU A 512 -12.95 -0.03 38.94
C LEU A 512 -11.83 -0.27 37.93
N GLY A 513 -12.17 -0.62 36.70
CA GLY A 513 -11.23 -0.69 35.58
C GLY A 513 -11.54 0.38 34.55
N GLY A 514 -10.49 0.95 33.96
CA GLY A 514 -10.60 1.95 32.89
C GLY A 514 -9.64 1.61 31.76
N VAL A 515 -10.11 1.78 30.53
CA VAL A 515 -9.31 1.64 29.32
C VAL A 515 -9.49 2.87 28.45
N TYR A 516 -8.40 3.55 28.13
CA TYR A 516 -8.39 4.67 27.21
C TYR A 516 -7.57 4.33 25.97
N ASN A 517 -8.14 4.61 24.80
CA ASN A 517 -7.46 4.50 23.51
C ASN A 517 -7.62 5.84 22.79
N GLY A 518 -6.49 6.48 22.45
CA GLY A 518 -6.47 7.76 21.76
C GLY A 518 -5.43 7.77 20.64
N ARG A 519 -5.76 8.36 19.50
CA ARG A 519 -4.78 8.62 18.44
C ARG A 519 -5.18 9.80 17.56
N THR A 520 -4.19 10.43 16.94
CA THR A 520 -4.44 11.37 15.84
C THR A 520 -5.06 10.65 14.64
N GLY A 521 -5.72 11.41 13.76
CA GLY A 521 -6.15 10.88 12.46
C GLY A 521 -4.96 10.47 11.59
N THR A 522 -5.24 9.71 10.55
CA THR A 522 -4.25 9.34 9.54
C THR A 522 -4.20 10.38 8.42
N PRO A 523 -3.09 10.49 7.68
CA PRO A 523 -2.99 11.40 6.55
C PRO A 523 -4.08 11.19 5.49
N LEU A 524 -4.57 12.30 4.97
CA LEU A 524 -5.49 12.39 3.84
C LEU A 524 -4.70 12.75 2.59
N ASP A 525 -4.83 11.92 1.56
CA ASP A 525 -4.27 12.25 0.25
C ASP A 525 -5.33 13.00 -0.57
N ILE A 526 -5.24 14.32 -0.58
CA ILE A 526 -6.17 15.18 -1.32
C ILE A 526 -5.88 15.07 -2.81
N ARG A 527 -6.92 14.71 -3.58
CA ARG A 527 -6.82 14.45 -5.01
C ARG A 527 -7.85 15.23 -5.81
N ILE A 528 -7.65 15.26 -7.10
CA ILE A 528 -8.55 15.76 -8.13
C ILE A 528 -8.41 14.87 -9.36
N THR A 529 -9.54 14.48 -9.95
CA THR A 529 -9.55 13.76 -11.23
C THR A 529 -9.28 14.75 -12.36
N ARG A 530 -8.30 14.48 -13.23
CA ARG A 530 -7.97 15.37 -14.36
C ARG A 530 -7.82 14.57 -15.65
N PRO A 531 -8.59 14.86 -16.72
CA PRO A 531 -8.41 14.18 -18.00
C PRO A 531 -7.03 14.49 -18.58
N ASP A 532 -6.49 13.60 -19.42
CA ASP A 532 -5.16 13.77 -20.02
C ASP A 532 -5.06 14.99 -20.94
N VAL A 533 -6.15 15.30 -21.64
CA VAL A 533 -6.22 16.34 -22.67
C VAL A 533 -7.46 17.20 -22.42
N VAL A 534 -7.30 18.51 -22.58
CA VAL A 534 -8.35 19.52 -22.44
C VAL A 534 -8.30 20.47 -23.64
N MET A 535 -9.33 21.26 -23.85
CA MET A 535 -9.28 22.35 -24.83
C MET A 535 -9.06 23.70 -24.13
N VAL A 536 -8.23 24.54 -24.75
CA VAL A 536 -7.89 25.89 -24.28
C VAL A 536 -8.20 26.89 -25.39
N CYS A 537 -8.85 28.00 -25.04
CA CYS A 537 -9.11 29.11 -25.95
C CYS A 537 -7.81 29.85 -26.24
N THR A 538 -7.30 29.71 -27.46
CA THR A 538 -6.05 30.31 -27.96
C THR A 538 -6.28 31.52 -28.85
N SER A 539 -7.46 31.65 -29.47
CA SER A 539 -7.83 32.77 -30.32
C SER A 539 -9.25 33.25 -30.04
N PRO A 540 -9.43 34.24 -29.14
CA PRO A 540 -10.76 34.72 -28.75
C PRO A 540 -11.48 35.52 -29.85
N THR A 541 -10.78 35.93 -30.91
CA THR A 541 -11.31 36.81 -31.98
C THR A 541 -11.61 36.09 -33.29
N GLN A 542 -11.68 34.75 -33.30
CA GLN A 542 -12.06 34.00 -34.50
C GLN A 542 -13.58 34.16 -34.76
N THR A 543 -14.00 34.26 -36.02
CA THR A 543 -15.42 34.47 -36.39
C THR A 543 -16.31 33.37 -35.82
N GLY A 544 -17.19 33.72 -34.88
CA GLY A 544 -18.08 32.79 -34.17
C GLY A 544 -17.53 32.22 -32.85
N ALA A 545 -16.37 32.69 -32.37
CA ALA A 545 -15.83 32.34 -31.05
C ALA A 545 -16.28 33.34 -29.98
N THR A 546 -16.85 32.86 -28.87
CA THR A 546 -17.18 33.65 -27.66
C THR A 546 -16.49 33.05 -26.43
N CYS A 547 -15.16 32.92 -26.48
CA CYS A 547 -14.37 32.41 -25.34
C CYS A 547 -13.39 33.45 -24.80
N ALA A 548 -13.12 33.37 -23.50
CA ALA A 548 -12.08 34.18 -22.89
C ALA A 548 -10.70 33.57 -23.20
N SER A 549 -9.69 34.41 -23.50
CA SER A 549 -8.33 33.91 -23.71
C SER A 549 -7.85 33.10 -22.51
N GLY A 550 -7.34 31.89 -22.75
CA GLY A 550 -6.87 30.98 -21.70
C GLY A 550 -7.97 30.17 -21.00
N GLU A 551 -9.23 30.33 -21.40
CA GLU A 551 -10.34 29.53 -20.89
C GLU A 551 -10.15 28.04 -21.18
N VAL A 552 -10.30 27.20 -20.16
CA VAL A 552 -10.06 25.75 -20.19
C VAL A 552 -11.38 25.00 -20.02
N ARG A 553 -11.60 24.00 -20.87
CA ARG A 553 -12.79 23.14 -20.86
C ARG A 553 -12.40 21.68 -21.13
N GLY A 554 -13.24 20.74 -20.67
CA GLY A 554 -13.09 19.32 -21.05
C GLY A 554 -13.24 19.12 -22.55
N LEU A 555 -12.55 18.13 -23.11
CA LEU A 555 -12.74 17.76 -24.52
C LEU A 555 -14.13 17.15 -24.73
N PRO A 556 -14.84 17.49 -25.82
CA PRO A 556 -16.08 16.84 -26.19
C PRO A 556 -15.83 15.37 -26.59
N GLY A 557 -16.83 14.51 -26.38
CA GLY A 557 -16.72 13.07 -26.63
C GLY A 557 -16.57 12.70 -28.12
N THR A 558 -17.04 13.55 -29.03
CA THR A 558 -16.91 13.37 -30.48
C THR A 558 -16.33 14.64 -31.09
N ILE A 559 -15.23 14.50 -31.85
CA ILE A 559 -14.60 15.57 -32.62
C ILE A 559 -14.48 15.09 -34.06
N SER A 560 -15.10 15.81 -34.98
CA SER A 560 -15.13 15.47 -36.41
C SER A 560 -15.25 16.73 -37.27
N ALA A 561 -15.25 16.56 -38.59
CA ALA A 561 -15.58 17.65 -39.51
C ALA A 561 -17.02 18.18 -39.32
N THR A 562 -17.95 17.34 -38.90
CA THR A 562 -19.36 17.69 -38.65
C THR A 562 -19.62 18.16 -37.22
N SER A 563 -18.68 17.93 -36.30
CA SER A 563 -18.71 18.39 -34.91
C SER A 563 -17.30 18.81 -34.48
N PRO A 564 -16.77 19.92 -35.03
CA PRO A 564 -15.43 20.39 -34.69
C PRO A 564 -15.39 20.94 -33.26
N LEU A 565 -14.18 21.14 -32.72
CA LEU A 565 -14.04 21.98 -31.53
C LEU A 565 -14.60 23.39 -31.79
N PRO A 566 -15.14 24.06 -30.75
CA PRO A 566 -15.57 25.45 -30.88
C PRO A 566 -14.45 26.34 -31.45
N ALA A 567 -14.83 27.33 -32.24
CA ALA A 567 -13.88 28.28 -32.84
C ALA A 567 -13.00 28.92 -31.76
N GLY A 568 -11.72 29.12 -32.06
CA GLY A 568 -10.74 29.67 -31.12
C GLY A 568 -10.15 28.69 -30.10
N PHE A 569 -10.64 27.45 -30.00
CA PHE A 569 -10.08 26.43 -29.10
C PHE A 569 -9.07 25.51 -29.79
N SER A 570 -8.07 25.09 -29.03
CA SER A 570 -7.11 24.04 -29.41
C SER A 570 -7.01 23.02 -28.28
N ALA A 571 -6.84 21.73 -28.62
CA ALA A 571 -6.57 20.70 -27.62
C ALA A 571 -5.10 20.78 -27.17
N VAL A 572 -4.89 20.66 -25.87
CA VAL A 572 -3.57 20.71 -25.23
C VAL A 572 -3.46 19.64 -24.14
N ILE A 573 -2.22 19.30 -23.79
CA ILE A 573 -1.92 18.40 -22.68
C ILE A 573 -2.38 19.06 -21.37
N ASN A 574 -3.22 18.36 -20.61
CA ASN A 574 -3.67 18.82 -19.30
C ASN A 574 -2.79 18.25 -18.18
N THR A 575 -2.62 16.92 -18.16
CA THR A 575 -1.76 16.23 -17.21
C THR A 575 -0.45 15.85 -17.92
N PRO A 576 0.70 16.43 -17.52
CA PRO A 576 1.97 16.00 -18.07
C PRO A 576 2.18 14.51 -17.81
N GLY A 577 2.75 13.80 -18.78
CA GLY A 577 2.89 12.36 -18.72
C GLY A 577 1.65 11.55 -19.14
N GLY A 578 0.46 12.16 -19.18
CA GLY A 578 -0.81 11.44 -19.42
C GLY A 578 -1.23 10.58 -18.24
N ASN A 579 -1.91 9.45 -18.51
CA ASN A 579 -2.28 8.37 -17.57
C ASN A 579 -3.75 8.38 -17.15
N ASN A 580 -4.66 8.52 -18.13
CA ASN A 580 -6.09 8.67 -17.87
C ASN A 580 -6.70 7.50 -17.04
N THR A 581 -6.13 6.29 -17.13
CA THR A 581 -6.56 5.13 -16.32
C THR A 581 -6.21 5.23 -14.83
N ARG A 582 -5.32 6.15 -14.46
CA ARG A 582 -4.94 6.48 -13.06
C ARG A 582 -4.97 8.00 -12.81
N ASN A 583 -5.98 8.67 -13.37
CA ASN A 583 -6.06 10.13 -13.50
C ASN A 583 -6.37 10.95 -12.22
N THR A 584 -6.30 10.34 -11.04
CA THR A 584 -6.41 11.08 -9.77
C THR A 584 -5.05 11.67 -9.42
N ARG A 585 -4.93 13.00 -9.51
CA ARG A 585 -3.71 13.76 -9.24
C ARG A 585 -3.91 14.65 -8.02
N ARG A 586 -2.87 15.30 -7.51
CA ARG A 586 -3.00 16.31 -6.45
C ARG A 586 -3.43 17.66 -7.05
N PRO A 587 -4.24 18.45 -6.33
CA PRO A 587 -4.55 19.82 -6.70
C PRO A 587 -3.41 20.78 -6.32
N ASP A 588 -3.60 22.06 -6.65
CA ASP A 588 -2.80 23.13 -6.08
C ASP A 588 -3.39 23.61 -4.75
N ILE A 589 -2.53 23.90 -3.76
CA ILE A 589 -2.91 24.54 -2.49
C ILE A 589 -2.77 26.06 -2.59
N ILE A 590 -3.76 26.78 -2.07
CA ILE A 590 -3.74 28.24 -1.95
C ILE A 590 -3.06 28.61 -0.63
N GLN A 591 -1.97 29.35 -0.72
CA GLN A 591 -1.22 29.79 0.46
C GLN A 591 -2.06 30.74 1.33
N GLY A 592 -2.01 30.56 2.65
CA GLY A 592 -2.72 31.41 3.62
C GLY A 592 -4.19 31.06 3.87
N VAL A 593 -4.79 30.15 3.10
CA VAL A 593 -6.16 29.67 3.34
C VAL A 593 -6.12 28.43 4.23
N ASN A 594 -6.84 28.44 5.37
CA ASN A 594 -6.89 27.29 6.27
C ASN A 594 -7.56 26.09 5.56
N PRO A 595 -6.88 24.93 5.43
CA PRO A 595 -7.44 23.74 4.78
C PRO A 595 -8.48 23.01 5.63
N TYR A 596 -8.67 23.39 6.90
CA TYR A 596 -9.70 22.85 7.78
C TYR A 596 -10.78 23.89 8.02
N LEU A 597 -12.03 23.43 8.17
CA LEU A 597 -13.14 24.27 8.59
C LEU A 597 -13.34 24.12 10.11
N GLU A 598 -13.30 25.24 10.83
CA GLU A 598 -13.39 25.27 12.30
C GLU A 598 -14.84 25.31 12.82
N SER A 599 -15.81 25.68 11.96
CA SER A 599 -17.19 25.99 12.35
C SER A 599 -18.17 24.88 11.98
N GLY A 600 -18.57 24.07 12.97
CA GLY A 600 -19.90 23.45 13.18
C GLY A 600 -20.59 22.61 12.10
N GLY A 601 -20.13 22.63 10.85
CA GLY A 601 -20.70 21.90 9.73
C GLY A 601 -20.13 20.49 9.60
N LEU A 602 -20.86 19.63 8.89
CA LEU A 602 -20.41 18.27 8.57
C LEU A 602 -19.15 18.23 7.69
N ARG A 603 -18.73 19.35 7.09
CA ARG A 603 -17.56 19.43 6.21
C ARG A 603 -16.31 19.81 7.00
N PHE A 604 -15.37 18.88 7.07
CA PHE A 604 -14.12 18.97 7.82
C PHE A 604 -12.98 19.62 7.03
N ILE A 605 -12.91 19.37 5.72
CA ILE A 605 -11.88 19.95 4.84
C ILE A 605 -12.46 21.13 4.07
N ASN A 606 -11.75 22.26 4.08
CA ASN A 606 -12.10 23.47 3.34
C ASN A 606 -11.76 23.31 1.85
N PRO A 607 -12.74 23.24 0.94
CA PRO A 607 -12.47 23.15 -0.49
C PRO A 607 -11.76 24.40 -1.03
N ALA A 608 -12.03 25.58 -0.45
CA ALA A 608 -11.46 26.85 -0.90
C ALA A 608 -9.95 26.98 -0.66
N ALA A 609 -9.33 26.01 0.02
CA ALA A 609 -7.88 25.91 0.12
C ALA A 609 -7.23 25.30 -1.13
N PHE A 610 -8.02 24.85 -2.12
CA PHE A 610 -7.51 24.17 -3.31
C PHE A 610 -7.98 24.80 -4.62
N THR A 611 -7.18 24.59 -5.68
CA THR A 611 -7.54 24.97 -7.06
C THR A 611 -7.18 23.87 -8.05
N ILE A 612 -7.82 23.89 -9.21
CA ILE A 612 -7.43 23.05 -10.36
C ILE A 612 -6.08 23.54 -10.89
N PRO A 613 -5.05 22.68 -11.04
CA PRO A 613 -3.79 23.07 -11.63
C PRO A 613 -3.93 23.46 -13.11
N ARG A 614 -3.01 24.29 -13.59
CA ARG A 614 -2.99 24.70 -15.00
C ARG A 614 -2.74 23.50 -15.94
N PRO A 615 -3.28 23.53 -17.19
CA PRO A 615 -2.92 22.54 -18.19
C PRO A 615 -1.39 22.51 -18.39
N GLY A 616 -0.82 21.32 -18.45
CA GLY A 616 0.62 21.13 -18.58
C GLY A 616 1.40 21.24 -17.27
N THR A 617 0.73 21.36 -16.11
CA THR A 617 1.40 21.34 -14.80
C THR A 617 0.86 20.23 -13.90
N TYR A 618 1.73 19.78 -12.99
CA TYR A 618 1.36 18.97 -11.84
C TYR A 618 0.86 19.85 -10.69
N GLY A 619 0.05 19.29 -9.79
CA GLY A 619 -0.36 20.00 -8.58
C GLY A 619 0.76 20.09 -7.55
N ASN A 620 0.78 21.19 -6.78
CA ASN A 620 1.85 21.50 -5.82
C ASN A 620 1.62 20.96 -4.39
N LEU A 621 0.47 20.36 -4.10
CA LEU A 621 0.19 19.83 -2.76
C LEU A 621 1.09 18.63 -2.44
N MET A 622 1.59 18.57 -1.20
CA MET A 622 2.36 17.43 -0.70
C MET A 622 1.46 16.21 -0.46
N ARG A 623 1.96 15.01 -0.75
CA ARG A 623 1.24 13.76 -0.44
C ARG A 623 1.01 13.64 1.07
N GLY A 624 -0.23 13.36 1.47
CA GLY A 624 -0.60 13.21 2.88
C GLY A 624 -0.40 14.47 3.73
N ALA A 625 -0.57 15.66 3.13
CA ALA A 625 -0.35 16.94 3.83
C ALA A 625 -1.35 17.21 4.96
N LEU A 626 -2.57 16.69 4.84
CA LEU A 626 -3.65 16.89 5.81
C LEU A 626 -3.90 15.62 6.62
N PHE A 627 -4.54 15.74 7.78
CA PHE A 627 -4.86 14.62 8.67
C PHE A 627 -6.37 14.54 8.89
N GLY A 628 -6.89 13.32 8.99
CA GLY A 628 -8.30 13.09 9.31
C GLY A 628 -8.65 13.37 10.77
N PRO A 629 -9.92 13.13 11.14
CA PRO A 629 -10.39 13.30 12.52
C PRO A 629 -9.63 12.42 13.53
N THR A 630 -9.45 12.94 14.74
CA THR A 630 -8.85 12.21 15.86
C THR A 630 -9.78 11.11 16.39
N PHE A 631 -9.20 10.03 16.88
CA PHE A 631 -9.92 8.94 17.54
C PHE A 631 -9.68 8.98 19.05
N HIS A 632 -10.76 8.96 19.84
CA HIS A 632 -10.66 8.84 21.30
C HIS A 632 -11.82 8.00 21.84
N GLN A 633 -11.51 7.04 22.70
CA GLN A 633 -12.48 6.21 23.38
C GLN A 633 -12.04 5.92 24.81
N PHE A 634 -13.00 5.97 25.73
CA PHE A 634 -12.85 5.59 27.11
C PHE A 634 -13.87 4.52 27.46
N ASP A 635 -13.40 3.36 27.88
CA ASP A 635 -14.22 2.25 28.33
C ASP A 635 -14.00 2.04 29.82
N MET A 636 -15.04 1.61 30.51
CA MET A 636 -15.04 1.42 31.96
C MET A 636 -15.60 0.05 32.31
N THR A 637 -15.02 -0.62 33.29
CA THR A 637 -15.58 -1.81 33.91
C THR A 637 -15.71 -1.57 35.40
N LEU A 638 -16.82 -1.98 35.98
CA LEU A 638 -17.07 -1.94 37.41
C LEU A 638 -17.44 -3.35 37.85
N GLN A 639 -16.77 -3.90 38.85
CA GLN A 639 -17.04 -5.25 39.32
C GLN A 639 -16.99 -5.36 40.83
N LYS A 640 -17.78 -6.29 41.37
CA LYS A 640 -17.78 -6.63 42.79
C LYS A 640 -18.20 -8.09 42.99
N LYS A 641 -17.55 -8.75 43.93
CA LYS A 641 -17.94 -10.07 44.42
C LYS A 641 -18.65 -9.93 45.77
N PHE A 642 -19.91 -10.32 45.81
CA PHE A 642 -20.74 -10.43 47.00
C PHE A 642 -20.64 -11.86 47.54
N GLN A 643 -20.23 -12.01 48.80
CA GLN A 643 -20.37 -13.28 49.50
C GLN A 643 -21.79 -13.38 50.03
N ILE A 644 -22.55 -14.37 49.56
CA ILE A 644 -23.95 -14.60 49.99
C ILE A 644 -23.94 -15.56 51.20
N THR A 645 -23.19 -16.66 51.09
CA THR A 645 -22.91 -17.59 52.18
C THR A 645 -21.44 -18.00 52.15
N GLU A 646 -21.02 -18.87 53.05
CA GLU A 646 -19.66 -19.43 53.06
C GLU A 646 -19.31 -20.22 51.79
N LYS A 647 -20.33 -20.72 51.08
CA LYS A 647 -20.19 -21.54 49.87
C LYS A 647 -20.64 -20.80 48.61
N VAL A 648 -21.56 -19.84 48.74
CA VAL A 648 -22.18 -19.15 47.60
C VAL A 648 -21.68 -17.72 47.48
N ALA A 649 -21.13 -17.39 46.31
CA ALA A 649 -20.74 -16.03 45.95
C ALA A 649 -21.42 -15.57 44.66
N PHE A 650 -21.83 -14.31 44.62
CA PHE A 650 -22.33 -13.64 43.42
C PHE A 650 -21.35 -12.57 42.96
N GLU A 651 -20.88 -12.65 41.73
CA GLU A 651 -20.06 -11.65 41.09
C GLU A 651 -20.92 -10.82 40.15
N PHE A 652 -20.98 -9.52 40.40
CA PHE A 652 -21.62 -8.54 39.53
C PHE A 652 -20.54 -7.80 38.75
N ARG A 653 -20.76 -7.65 37.44
CA ARG A 653 -19.89 -6.86 36.57
C ARG A 653 -20.73 -6.01 35.62
N THR A 654 -20.31 -4.76 35.46
CA THR A 654 -20.83 -3.83 34.47
C THR A 654 -19.69 -3.39 33.57
N GLU A 655 -19.88 -3.47 32.26
CA GLU A 655 -18.96 -2.94 31.25
C GLU A 655 -19.65 -1.82 30.49
N ILE A 656 -19.01 -0.66 30.40
CA ILE A 656 -19.47 0.51 29.66
C ILE A 656 -18.44 0.83 28.59
N TYR A 657 -18.79 0.52 27.34
CA TYR A 657 -18.01 0.89 26.17
C TYR A 657 -18.38 2.31 25.73
N ASN A 658 -17.39 3.12 25.40
CA ASN A 658 -17.55 4.52 25.04
C ASN A 658 -18.35 5.32 26.09
N LEU A 659 -17.81 5.36 27.33
CA LEU A 659 -18.43 5.99 28.51
C LEU A 659 -18.96 7.40 28.24
N PHE A 660 -18.19 8.21 27.51
CA PHE A 660 -18.54 9.61 27.19
C PHE A 660 -19.41 9.77 25.93
N ASN A 661 -19.85 8.66 25.32
CA ASN A 661 -20.65 8.67 24.09
C ASN A 661 -20.03 9.55 22.97
N ARG A 662 -18.71 9.51 22.82
CA ARG A 662 -18.00 10.32 21.83
C ARG A 662 -18.09 9.64 20.48
N SER A 663 -18.54 10.37 19.47
CA SER A 663 -18.51 9.90 18.08
C SER A 663 -17.08 9.90 17.57
N ASN A 664 -16.66 8.76 16.99
CA ASN A 664 -15.37 8.62 16.33
C ASN A 664 -15.59 8.58 14.82
N PHE A 665 -15.16 9.63 14.12
CA PHE A 665 -15.41 9.81 12.70
C PHE A 665 -14.37 9.08 11.84
N ALA A 666 -14.81 8.56 10.69
CA ALA A 666 -13.91 8.07 9.66
C ALA A 666 -13.29 9.24 8.87
N ASN A 667 -12.25 8.96 8.10
CA ASN A 667 -11.69 9.94 7.19
C ASN A 667 -12.73 10.34 6.13
N PRO A 668 -12.90 11.64 5.85
CA PRO A 668 -13.85 12.09 4.83
C PRO A 668 -13.34 11.78 3.42
N PRO A 669 -14.22 11.76 2.39
CA PRO A 669 -13.81 11.65 1.00
C PRO A 669 -12.83 12.77 0.61
N ALA A 670 -11.68 12.42 0.04
CA ALA A 670 -10.56 13.34 -0.21
C ALA A 670 -10.33 13.65 -1.70
N THR A 671 -11.26 13.29 -2.58
CA THR A 671 -11.16 13.57 -4.03
C THR A 671 -12.11 14.69 -4.43
N LEU A 672 -11.55 15.77 -4.96
CA LEU A 672 -12.29 16.87 -5.57
C LEU A 672 -12.86 16.45 -6.93
N PRO A 673 -14.07 16.91 -7.28
CA PRO A 673 -14.62 16.71 -8.62
C PRO A 673 -13.85 17.50 -9.67
N ASN A 674 -13.96 17.07 -10.93
CA ASN A 674 -13.48 17.82 -12.07
C ASN A 674 -14.59 18.72 -12.62
N ASN A 675 -14.51 20.03 -12.36
CA ASN A 675 -15.52 21.00 -12.82
C ASN A 675 -14.98 21.98 -13.87
N LEU A 676 -14.02 21.53 -14.68
CA LEU A 676 -13.46 22.32 -15.77
C LEU A 676 -14.54 22.85 -16.72
N GLY A 677 -14.48 24.15 -17.01
CA GLY A 677 -15.48 24.89 -17.80
C GLY A 677 -16.35 25.77 -16.92
N ALA A 678 -16.86 25.26 -15.79
CA ALA A 678 -17.51 26.08 -14.77
C ALA A 678 -16.49 26.75 -13.84
N GLN A 679 -15.40 26.03 -13.52
CA GLN A 679 -14.27 26.53 -12.75
C GLN A 679 -13.01 26.51 -13.61
N GLN A 680 -12.30 27.65 -13.64
CA GLN A 680 -11.04 27.80 -14.37
C GLN A 680 -9.83 27.47 -13.49
N PRO A 681 -8.71 26.99 -14.06
CA PRO A 681 -7.49 26.75 -13.30
C PRO A 681 -7.05 27.96 -12.46
N GLY A 682 -6.60 27.70 -11.24
CA GLY A 682 -6.24 28.74 -10.27
C GLY A 682 -7.42 29.42 -9.55
N GLN A 683 -8.68 29.12 -9.91
CA GLN A 683 -9.83 29.59 -9.15
C GLN A 683 -10.09 28.67 -7.93
N PRO A 684 -10.30 29.21 -6.72
CA PRO A 684 -10.64 28.44 -5.52
C PRO A 684 -11.92 27.62 -5.70
N PHE A 685 -11.93 26.39 -5.20
CA PHE A 685 -13.19 25.65 -5.07
C PHE A 685 -14.08 26.34 -4.02
N THR A 686 -15.27 26.76 -4.41
CA THR A 686 -16.20 27.43 -3.50
C THR A 686 -17.36 26.51 -3.14
N TYR A 687 -17.75 26.53 -1.87
CA TYR A 687 -18.98 25.89 -1.39
C TYR A 687 -19.92 26.97 -0.86
N THR A 688 -21.01 27.23 -1.57
CA THR A 688 -22.16 27.96 -1.03
C THR A 688 -23.33 27.00 -0.92
N SER A 689 -24.20 27.18 0.08
CA SER A 689 -25.39 26.34 0.31
C SER A 689 -26.36 26.30 -0.88
N GLU A 690 -26.21 27.22 -1.84
CA GLU A 690 -27.05 27.36 -3.03
C GLU A 690 -26.47 26.67 -4.28
N THR A 691 -25.19 26.27 -4.30
CA THR A 691 -24.55 25.58 -5.45
C THR A 691 -23.85 24.28 -5.04
N ALA A 692 -24.62 23.34 -4.50
CA ALA A 692 -24.16 22.02 -4.05
C ALA A 692 -23.43 21.12 -5.09
N ASN A 693 -23.15 21.62 -6.30
CA ASN A 693 -22.59 20.85 -7.41
C ASN A 693 -21.06 21.01 -7.60
N ASN A 694 -20.41 22.01 -7.00
CA ASN A 694 -19.00 22.31 -7.32
C ASN A 694 -17.94 21.52 -6.52
N VAL A 695 -18.32 20.86 -5.42
CA VAL A 695 -17.37 20.12 -4.56
C VAL A 695 -17.89 18.76 -4.09
N GLY A 696 -19.18 18.44 -4.32
CA GLY A 696 -19.79 17.18 -3.92
C GLY A 696 -19.54 16.82 -2.45
N ASN A 697 -19.17 15.55 -2.21
CA ASN A 697 -18.89 14.99 -0.88
C ASN A 697 -17.46 15.26 -0.35
N PHE A 698 -16.65 16.04 -1.07
CA PHE A 698 -15.26 16.30 -0.69
C PHE A 698 -15.13 16.90 0.72
N GLY A 699 -14.39 16.27 1.61
CA GLY A 699 -14.20 16.77 2.97
C GLY A 699 -15.42 16.62 3.88
N LEU A 700 -16.52 16.02 3.42
CA LEU A 700 -17.72 15.81 4.23
C LEU A 700 -17.55 14.58 5.14
N ILE A 701 -17.77 14.74 6.44
CA ILE A 701 -17.91 13.63 7.39
C ILE A 701 -19.29 13.01 7.17
N ASN A 702 -19.32 11.82 6.57
CA ASN A 702 -20.54 11.06 6.27
C ASN A 702 -20.56 9.67 6.92
N ALA A 703 -19.52 9.31 7.67
CA ALA A 703 -19.40 8.01 8.33
C ALA A 703 -18.59 8.09 9.63
N THR A 704 -18.92 7.19 10.56
CA THR A 704 -18.09 6.88 11.73
C THR A 704 -17.16 5.71 11.44
N VAL A 705 -16.18 5.47 12.31
CA VAL A 705 -15.32 4.29 12.22
C VAL A 705 -16.18 3.03 12.35
N GLY A 706 -16.28 2.24 11.28
CA GLY A 706 -17.22 1.12 11.18
C GLY A 706 -16.78 -0.12 11.96
N ARG A 707 -17.29 -0.31 13.18
CA ARG A 707 -17.29 -1.60 13.89
C ARG A 707 -18.62 -1.79 14.62
N THR A 708 -19.10 -3.02 14.72
CA THR A 708 -20.35 -3.36 15.42
C THR A 708 -20.15 -3.56 16.92
N VAL A 709 -18.93 -3.89 17.36
CA VAL A 709 -18.55 -4.07 18.78
C VAL A 709 -17.11 -3.58 19.01
N GLY A 710 -16.84 -2.91 20.14
CA GLY A 710 -15.50 -2.54 20.60
C GLY A 710 -15.10 -1.07 20.33
N LEU A 711 -13.91 -0.87 19.75
CA LEU A 711 -13.37 0.48 19.47
C LEU A 711 -14.13 1.15 18.31
N GLY A 712 -14.62 2.37 18.54
CA GLY A 712 -15.32 3.22 17.57
C GLY A 712 -16.84 3.08 17.57
N THR A 713 -17.43 2.28 18.46
CA THR A 713 -18.88 2.02 18.48
C THR A 713 -19.69 3.04 19.28
N ASN A 714 -21.02 3.01 19.10
CA ASN A 714 -21.96 3.68 20.00
C ASN A 714 -21.77 3.19 21.44
N ARG A 715 -22.21 4.00 22.41
CA ARG A 715 -22.18 3.60 23.82
C ARG A 715 -22.96 2.31 24.02
N GLN A 716 -22.30 1.32 24.62
CA GLN A 716 -22.90 0.04 24.98
C GLN A 716 -22.68 -0.21 26.48
N ILE A 717 -23.73 -0.63 27.17
CA ILE A 717 -23.68 -0.99 28.59
C ILE A 717 -24.08 -2.45 28.69
N GLN A 718 -23.21 -3.26 29.28
CA GLN A 718 -23.43 -4.69 29.49
C GLN A 718 -23.39 -4.99 30.98
N PHE A 719 -24.33 -5.81 31.42
CA PHE A 719 -24.40 -6.32 32.78
C PHE A 719 -24.18 -7.83 32.74
N SER A 720 -23.35 -8.33 33.64
CA SER A 720 -23.19 -9.76 33.85
C SER A 720 -23.22 -10.10 35.34
N GLY A 721 -23.81 -11.26 35.62
CA GLY A 721 -23.88 -11.83 36.95
C GLY A 721 -23.40 -13.27 36.89
N ARG A 722 -22.50 -13.64 37.80
CA ARG A 722 -22.02 -15.02 37.95
C ARG A 722 -22.25 -15.48 39.38
N ILE A 723 -22.98 -16.57 39.55
CA ILE A 723 -23.08 -17.27 40.83
C ILE A 723 -22.05 -18.39 40.83
N SER A 724 -21.26 -18.49 41.89
CA SER A 724 -20.33 -19.59 42.17
C SER A 724 -20.75 -20.25 43.48
N PHE A 725 -20.74 -21.58 43.53
CA PHE A 725 -21.18 -22.39 44.66
C PHE A 725 -20.12 -23.44 45.05
#